data_AF-A0A925X520-F1
#
_entry.id   AF-A0A925X520-F1
#
_cell.length_a   1.000
_cell.length_b   1.000
_cell.length_c   1.000
_cell.angle_alpha   90.00
_cell.angle_beta   90.00
_cell.angle_gamma   90.00
#
_symmetry.space_group_name_H-M   'P 1'
#
loop_
_entity.id
_entity.type
_entity.pdbx_description
1 polymer ?
#
loop_
_entity_poly.entity_id
_entity_poly.type
_entity_poly.pdbx_seq_one_letter_code
_entity_poly.pdbx_strand_id
1 'polypeptide(L)'
;MSRRIATPAVRISKSKSLLAAVVAAAPLFAPADASATNRTWLGGIGTGNWNTPALWTGGVLPAFSDDTFVVNTDTSTRTVVQNAGGVTTLNLHINNTTQIGMNTVNLPQNNSLSTFLEEIGTTGKGAFVNSGGFNSVNPGGSFSTAGLLLGTTVNGRGFYTIANGGNLSVNAATLGNQSGTKVVIGQLGFGTFVQDSGRADIGASITLGDGVGGSGFYSLSGDGFLNVGSGAFVTLGNAGGGTFAQSGNGSAGMPKLIIAQQPGSYGAYNMSGGGLSIQANNGDAVFDLGSSGAGTFNQTGGSVSYTAVRAGLAGLNIGVSAGSAGTYLLSGNSQLNTSVIDERIGYGGPGFFAQNGAMHTAQSITVGYSSTGRYTLSGNGTILTSDVLSVQNGSMTQSSGAVSVANRNPLLGAVTFGQMITSGLYQLQNGTLDINGLEAVVASEGLGSGTGLFEQTGGVHKVNGVLFVGGLGGLVPNVTGTYLLSGGRLEVTPAVVTFSGNFFGGDASMHGLELDPGGTIVGGATGGVFAGRMTQLGGTIAGTFRNEGQIVSRGGALTGALLNRNRLTMENGTLTVGSIAISNEAGALVDGAGTISGTVNNLGNITPTGALAISNITNTTAATIHVGPGTSLRAGLINNFNTIRLDGGSLTGLSGQVFNQANAANGGGLISGGGIIEPELVMNGGTVRADLPTVPLVIKAIDIQDPSSQFIVAPNCTLNLQPNFVNGVPITLQGSGARLLGGTITNAVSIKGAGQVANRVLNNGVIRAENGELSLTAAANTNTSAGQIQAVTGNTVSYTSGLASNFGAIQLSGGEFNNNGFAMANQGVVSGRGTLQAGLITNNNLMFFSGGSTDVFAPVTNAGQITVTGNGATTFYDTFNNTASGNFTVTLGSTAVFFNAFAGLSTISGPGTKDFEAVANTGAINATGTTIVGALGNVTANFVRDNTIDLHGRLTIASNGTAASVSRVGSLLMHGGAAPTGTLNLNNNDLILTGTAKSLVQSQIAFARNGGLWNRPGITSSAAASATPNNTTLGVLSGQQYHTVYGATATFDGFAVADSDVLVKYTYYGDTDFNGVVDFDDYSRTDNGFNAGGTEWFRGDFDLNGVVDFDDYSLMDHAFNTQSGTLRRAMAYLNGSDRSDAGMDTPSLQLVMMHLGQFGEQYAAGFLAAVPEPSAAMLLATAGCIGTIRRRRR
;
A
#
# COMPACT_ATOMS: atom_id res chain seq x y z
N MET A 1 51.70 26.18 46.92
CA MET A 1 52.86 26.97 46.44
C MET A 1 52.35 28.36 46.10
N SER A 2 52.97 29.53 46.34
CA SER A 2 54.01 30.09 47.23
C SER A 2 54.49 31.39 46.53
N ARG A 3 54.73 32.49 47.28
CA ARG A 3 55.01 33.92 46.88
C ARG A 3 53.74 34.80 46.81
N ARG A 4 53.42 35.77 47.69
CA ARG A 4 54.16 36.64 48.66
C ARG A 4 54.78 37.92 48.03
N ILE A 5 54.75 39.04 48.78
CA ILE A 5 55.29 40.42 48.52
C ILE A 5 54.30 41.36 47.80
N ALA A 6 54.03 42.62 48.20
CA ALA A 6 54.17 43.34 49.49
C ALA A 6 53.36 44.67 49.48
N THR A 7 53.04 45.21 50.66
CA THR A 7 52.64 46.62 50.94
C THR A 7 53.91 47.44 51.34
N PRO A 8 53.90 48.72 51.80
CA PRO A 8 52.86 49.78 51.90
C PRO A 8 53.34 51.21 51.46
N ALA A 9 52.54 52.24 51.79
CA ALA A 9 52.94 53.54 52.41
C ALA A 9 53.18 54.85 51.59
N VAL A 10 52.38 55.88 51.96
CA VAL A 10 52.80 57.24 52.41
C VAL A 10 53.66 58.13 51.49
N ARG A 11 53.16 59.33 51.09
CA ARG A 11 53.52 60.64 51.72
C ARG A 11 52.78 61.86 51.15
N ILE A 12 52.72 62.89 51.99
CA ILE A 12 52.30 64.28 51.73
C ILE A 12 53.46 65.05 51.05
N SER A 13 53.19 65.96 50.10
CA SER A 13 53.50 67.41 50.22
C SER A 13 53.75 68.19 48.91
N LYS A 14 53.27 69.44 48.93
CA LYS A 14 53.95 70.68 48.46
C LYS A 14 54.31 70.90 46.97
N SER A 15 53.43 71.69 46.36
CA SER A 15 53.70 73.12 46.01
C SER A 15 54.28 73.51 44.64
N LYS A 16 53.90 74.75 44.27
CA LYS A 16 54.41 75.65 43.20
C LYS A 16 53.86 75.41 41.77
N SER A 17 53.55 76.43 40.97
CA SER A 17 53.37 77.88 41.25
C SER A 17 52.95 78.67 40.00
N LEU A 18 52.30 79.84 40.19
CA LEU A 18 52.32 81.04 39.31
C LEU A 18 51.58 80.90 37.94
N LEU A 19 51.02 81.94 37.28
CA LEU A 19 50.92 83.42 37.50
C LEU A 19 49.69 83.92 36.67
N ALA A 20 48.59 84.42 37.23
CA ALA A 20 48.24 85.78 37.72
C ALA A 20 47.63 86.80 36.71
N ALA A 21 46.42 87.28 37.02
CA ALA A 21 45.90 88.66 36.84
C ALA A 21 44.61 88.76 37.73
N VAL A 22 44.42 89.63 38.74
CA VAL A 22 44.69 91.07 38.95
C VAL A 22 43.78 91.91 38.03
N VAL A 23 42.87 92.79 38.47
CA VAL A 23 42.43 93.29 39.81
C VAL A 23 40.93 93.71 39.66
N ALA A 24 40.05 93.87 40.65
CA ALA A 24 40.16 94.23 42.07
C ALA A 24 39.11 93.52 42.96
N ALA A 25 38.98 93.94 44.22
CA ALA A 25 37.76 93.87 45.03
C ALA A 25 37.48 95.25 45.64
N ALA A 26 36.22 95.66 45.73
CA ALA A 26 35.75 96.77 46.56
C ALA A 26 34.50 96.30 47.33
N PRO A 27 34.40 96.52 48.65
CA PRO A 27 33.29 95.99 49.42
C PRO A 27 32.07 96.91 49.28
N LEU A 28 31.05 96.46 48.56
CA LEU A 28 29.70 97.00 48.77
C LEU A 28 28.92 96.03 49.65
N PHE A 29 28.56 96.57 50.82
CA PHE A 29 27.46 96.19 51.68
C PHE A 29 26.47 95.20 51.04
N ALA A 30 26.33 94.04 51.66
CA ALA A 30 25.07 93.31 51.55
C ALA A 30 23.94 94.27 51.96
N PRO A 31 22.90 94.45 51.13
CA PRO A 31 21.62 94.92 51.66
C PRO A 31 21.22 93.92 52.74
N ALA A 32 20.90 94.40 53.93
CA ALA A 32 20.25 93.56 54.93
C ALA A 32 18.98 92.95 54.31
N ASP A 33 18.67 91.70 54.64
CA ASP A 33 17.44 91.05 54.21
C ASP A 33 16.24 91.95 54.53
N ALA A 34 15.66 92.55 53.49
CA ALA A 34 14.45 93.32 53.62
C ALA A 34 13.34 92.31 53.96
N SER A 35 13.00 92.24 55.25
CA SER A 35 11.93 91.39 55.76
C SER A 35 10.72 91.48 54.83
N ALA A 36 10.27 90.33 54.33
CA ALA A 36 9.11 90.26 53.46
C ALA A 36 7.94 90.98 54.14
N THR A 37 7.30 91.91 53.42
CA THR A 37 6.18 92.66 53.97
C THR A 37 4.89 91.98 53.55
N ASN A 38 4.10 91.55 54.52
CA ASN A 38 2.84 90.84 54.25
C ASN A 38 1.82 91.77 53.60
N ARG A 39 1.46 91.46 52.35
CA ARG A 39 0.40 92.11 51.56
C ARG A 39 -0.84 91.24 51.59
N THR A 40 -1.75 91.55 52.51
CA THR A 40 -3.02 90.84 52.63
C THR A 40 -4.10 91.53 51.81
N TRP A 41 -4.88 90.75 51.08
CA TRP A 41 -6.04 91.21 50.34
C TRP A 41 -7.17 91.66 51.29
N LEU A 42 -7.63 92.90 51.11
CA LEU A 42 -8.69 93.55 51.90
C LEU A 42 -10.03 93.64 51.15
N GLY A 43 -10.12 93.06 49.94
CA GLY A 43 -11.34 93.11 49.14
C GLY A 43 -12.53 92.38 49.77
N GLY A 44 -13.72 92.95 49.54
CA GLY A 44 -14.99 92.43 50.03
C GLY A 44 -15.45 91.13 49.35
N ILE A 45 -16.69 90.75 49.61
CA ILE A 45 -17.34 89.56 49.01
C ILE A 45 -17.46 89.76 47.49
N GLY A 46 -17.17 88.71 46.72
CA GLY A 46 -17.24 88.74 45.25
C GLY A 46 -15.89 88.99 44.57
N THR A 47 -15.91 89.66 43.42
CA THR A 47 -14.74 89.85 42.55
C THR A 47 -14.11 91.23 42.73
N GLY A 48 -12.78 91.29 42.85
CA GLY A 48 -12.01 92.53 42.84
C GLY A 48 -10.72 92.44 42.02
N ASN A 49 -10.15 93.59 41.68
CA ASN A 49 -8.99 93.71 40.79
C ASN A 49 -7.69 93.88 41.58
N TRP A 50 -6.66 93.08 41.25
CA TRP A 50 -5.34 93.12 41.88
C TRP A 50 -4.68 94.50 41.76
N ASN A 51 -4.86 95.18 40.62
CA ASN A 51 -4.30 96.51 40.33
C ASN A 51 -5.01 97.68 41.06
N THR A 52 -5.78 97.40 42.11
CA THR A 52 -6.41 98.41 42.97
C THR A 52 -5.66 98.50 44.30
N PRO A 53 -4.75 99.48 44.51
CA PRO A 53 -3.88 99.48 45.69
C PRO A 53 -4.62 99.53 47.03
N ALA A 54 -5.80 100.18 47.07
CA ALA A 54 -6.66 100.25 48.25
C ALA A 54 -7.25 98.89 48.71
N LEU A 55 -7.16 97.84 47.88
CA LEU A 55 -7.57 96.48 48.24
C LEU A 55 -6.43 95.64 48.84
N TRP A 56 -5.29 96.25 49.16
CA TRP A 56 -4.12 95.61 49.80
C TRP A 56 -3.71 96.32 51.08
N THR A 57 -3.12 95.58 52.03
CA THR A 57 -2.60 96.15 53.29
C THR A 57 -1.55 97.25 53.05
N GLY A 58 -1.83 98.42 53.64
CA GLY A 58 -1.01 99.62 53.47
C GLY A 58 -1.30 100.44 52.21
N GLY A 59 -2.27 100.04 51.37
CA GLY A 59 -2.60 100.77 50.15
C GLY A 59 -1.57 100.60 49.02
N VAL A 60 -0.79 99.52 49.05
CA VAL A 60 0.36 99.26 48.16
C VAL A 60 0.19 97.90 47.49
N LEU A 61 0.43 97.85 46.17
CA LEU A 61 0.40 96.62 45.39
C LEU A 61 1.57 95.69 45.78
N PRO A 62 1.38 94.36 45.79
CA PRO A 62 2.46 93.40 46.03
C PRO A 62 3.64 93.56 45.06
N ALA A 63 4.85 93.54 45.60
CA ALA A 63 6.12 93.68 44.87
C ALA A 63 7.10 92.51 45.15
N PHE A 64 8.26 92.50 44.48
CA PHE A 64 9.21 91.38 44.41
C PHE A 64 9.60 90.74 45.75
N SER A 65 9.64 91.50 46.84
CA SER A 65 9.99 91.07 48.20
C SER A 65 8.79 90.75 49.10
N ASP A 66 7.56 90.96 48.65
CA ASP A 66 6.37 90.91 49.50
C ASP A 66 5.73 89.51 49.51
N ASP A 67 5.29 89.07 50.69
CA ASP A 67 4.46 87.87 50.84
C ASP A 67 2.99 88.22 50.65
N THR A 68 2.35 87.56 49.68
CA THR A 68 1.01 87.90 49.23
C THR A 68 -0.03 86.94 49.80
N PHE A 69 -0.98 87.48 50.59
CA PHE A 69 -1.99 86.68 51.28
C PHE A 69 -3.40 87.00 50.78
N VAL A 70 -3.99 86.08 50.01
CA VAL A 70 -5.43 86.07 49.71
C VAL A 70 -6.12 85.14 50.71
N VAL A 71 -6.20 85.60 51.96
CA VAL A 71 -6.62 84.80 53.12
C VAL A 71 -7.75 85.46 53.89
N ASN A 72 -8.76 84.69 54.30
CA ASN A 72 -9.87 85.13 55.15
C ASN A 72 -10.37 83.98 56.06
N THR A 73 -11.14 84.34 57.08
CA THR A 73 -11.68 83.42 58.09
C THR A 73 -13.22 83.44 58.17
N ASP A 74 -13.89 83.89 57.11
CA ASP A 74 -15.36 83.92 56.99
C ASP A 74 -15.87 82.95 55.93
N THR A 75 -17.17 82.69 55.91
CA THR A 75 -17.79 81.72 54.98
C THR A 75 -17.95 82.23 53.55
N SER A 76 -17.47 83.43 53.22
CA SER A 76 -17.68 84.06 51.92
C SER A 76 -16.62 83.66 50.90
N THR A 77 -17.05 83.57 49.63
CA THR A 77 -16.17 83.36 48.48
C THR A 77 -15.68 84.69 47.92
N ARG A 78 -14.40 84.74 47.53
CA ARG A 78 -13.73 85.93 46.98
C ARG A 78 -12.91 85.57 45.74
N THR A 79 -12.90 86.45 44.75
CA THR A 79 -12.09 86.28 43.53
C THR A 79 -11.23 87.52 43.30
N VAL A 80 -9.92 87.34 43.19
CA VAL A 80 -8.96 88.40 42.86
C VAL A 80 -8.53 88.22 41.41
N VAL A 81 -8.86 89.16 40.53
CA VAL A 81 -8.38 89.16 39.14
C VAL A 81 -7.04 89.86 39.09
N GLN A 82 -5.97 89.10 38.82
CA GLN A 82 -4.66 89.67 38.52
C GLN A 82 -4.79 90.43 37.19
N ASN A 83 -4.66 91.75 37.21
CA ASN A 83 -4.83 92.61 36.03
C ASN A 83 -3.81 93.76 36.00
N ALA A 84 -2.64 93.54 36.60
CA ALA A 84 -1.59 94.53 36.78
C ALA A 84 -0.45 94.39 35.75
N GLY A 85 -0.66 93.61 34.67
CA GLY A 85 0.40 93.24 33.74
C GLY A 85 1.32 92.19 34.34
N GLY A 86 2.64 92.45 34.34
CA GLY A 86 3.64 91.58 34.97
C GLY A 86 3.85 91.93 36.44
N VAL A 87 3.57 90.98 37.33
CA VAL A 87 3.80 91.08 38.78
C VAL A 87 4.84 90.04 39.20
N THR A 88 5.68 90.39 40.16
CA THR A 88 6.53 89.42 40.87
C THR A 88 6.40 89.67 42.36
N THR A 89 6.25 88.59 43.13
CA THR A 89 6.14 88.60 44.60
C THR A 89 6.99 87.47 45.18
N LEU A 90 7.20 87.48 46.50
CA LEU A 90 7.96 86.40 47.16
C LEU A 90 7.09 85.14 47.25
N ASN A 91 6.19 85.04 48.21
CA ASN A 91 5.25 83.92 48.32
C ASN A 91 3.81 84.34 47.99
N LEU A 92 2.97 83.37 47.59
CA LEU A 92 1.52 83.56 47.40
C LEU A 92 0.76 82.50 48.20
N HIS A 93 -0.06 82.95 49.15
CA HIS A 93 -0.92 82.08 49.96
C HIS A 93 -2.40 82.38 49.65
N ILE A 94 -3.15 81.37 49.20
CA ILE A 94 -4.59 81.48 48.89
C ILE A 94 -5.37 80.51 49.77
N ASN A 95 -6.15 81.02 50.73
CA ASN A 95 -6.85 80.15 51.69
C ASN A 95 -8.06 80.80 52.38
N ASN A 96 -9.24 80.19 52.29
CA ASN A 96 -10.36 80.47 53.19
C ASN A 96 -10.43 79.39 54.28
N THR A 97 -10.11 79.73 55.53
CA THR A 97 -9.93 78.77 56.63
C THR A 97 -11.22 78.05 57.08
N THR A 98 -12.40 78.48 56.61
CA THR A 98 -13.70 78.00 57.15
C THR A 98 -14.20 76.69 56.55
N GLN A 99 -13.51 76.13 55.54
CA GLN A 99 -13.99 75.00 54.71
C GLN A 99 -15.28 75.26 53.91
N ILE A 100 -15.96 76.40 54.08
CA ILE A 100 -17.23 76.71 53.42
C ILE A 100 -16.97 77.54 52.16
N GLY A 101 -16.55 78.80 52.34
CA GLY A 101 -16.17 79.71 51.25
C GLY A 101 -14.84 79.34 50.60
N MET A 102 -14.50 79.98 49.48
CA MET A 102 -13.26 79.75 48.72
C MET A 102 -12.64 81.09 48.30
N ASN A 103 -11.31 81.20 48.39
CA ASN A 103 -10.59 82.31 47.77
C ASN A 103 -10.00 81.86 46.45
N THR A 104 -10.14 82.68 45.41
CA THR A 104 -9.66 82.40 44.06
C THR A 104 -8.77 83.54 43.57
N VAL A 105 -7.60 83.24 43.01
CA VAL A 105 -6.85 84.19 42.16
C VAL A 105 -7.07 83.80 40.70
N ASN A 106 -7.49 84.74 39.86
CA ASN A 106 -7.70 84.54 38.43
C ASN A 106 -6.67 85.37 37.64
N LEU A 107 -5.84 84.71 36.83
CA LEU A 107 -4.83 85.30 35.96
C LEU A 107 -5.32 85.22 34.50
N PRO A 108 -5.84 86.33 33.93
CA PRO A 108 -6.35 86.38 32.56
C PRO A 108 -5.23 86.60 31.53
N GLN A 109 -5.59 86.50 30.25
CA GLN A 109 -4.71 86.70 29.11
C GLN A 109 -3.87 87.99 29.19
N ASN A 110 -2.65 87.93 28.64
CA ASN A 110 -1.66 89.02 28.57
C ASN A 110 -1.13 89.54 29.92
N ASN A 111 -1.50 88.91 31.04
CA ASN A 111 -0.95 89.20 32.36
C ASN A 111 0.01 88.10 32.79
N SER A 112 0.92 88.43 33.70
CA SER A 112 1.86 87.45 34.26
C SER A 112 2.11 87.64 35.75
N LEU A 113 2.38 86.52 36.41
CA LEU A 113 2.72 86.46 37.83
C LEU A 113 3.98 85.60 37.99
N SER A 114 4.89 86.04 38.85
CA SER A 114 6.06 85.25 39.26
C SER A 114 6.15 85.20 40.78
N THR A 115 6.39 84.02 41.32
CA THR A 115 6.42 83.68 42.75
C THR A 115 7.62 82.78 43.06
N PHE A 116 7.99 82.58 44.32
CA PHE A 116 8.95 81.57 44.78
C PHE A 116 8.24 80.32 45.31
N LEU A 117 7.10 80.54 45.98
CA LEU A 117 6.22 79.54 46.56
C LEU A 117 4.76 79.94 46.32
N GLU A 118 3.93 78.98 45.94
CA GLU A 118 2.47 79.12 45.90
C GLU A 118 1.85 78.06 46.81
N GLU A 119 1.19 78.51 47.88
CA GLU A 119 0.44 77.64 48.80
C GLU A 119 -1.07 77.88 48.67
N ILE A 120 -1.78 76.86 48.23
CA ILE A 120 -3.19 76.98 47.86
C ILE A 120 -4.02 75.98 48.67
N GLY A 121 -4.95 76.50 49.48
CA GLY A 121 -5.83 75.71 50.34
C GLY A 121 -5.07 74.99 51.45
N THR A 122 -4.35 75.73 52.30
CA THR A 122 -3.47 75.13 53.34
C THR A 122 -4.25 74.42 54.44
N THR A 123 -5.14 75.12 55.13
CA THR A 123 -6.06 74.60 56.16
C THR A 123 -7.54 74.65 55.74
N GLY A 124 -7.79 75.24 54.57
CA GLY A 124 -9.07 75.70 54.08
C GLY A 124 -9.21 75.48 52.58
N LYS A 125 -10.09 76.25 51.91
CA LYS A 125 -10.27 76.20 50.45
C LYS A 125 -9.55 77.36 49.77
N GLY A 126 -8.70 77.06 48.79
CA GLY A 126 -8.05 78.06 47.93
C GLY A 126 -8.01 77.60 46.48
N ALA A 127 -8.03 78.55 45.55
CA ALA A 127 -7.99 78.28 44.11
C ALA A 127 -7.10 79.27 43.35
N PHE A 128 -6.42 78.79 42.32
CA PHE A 128 -5.76 79.62 41.31
C PHE A 128 -6.27 79.22 39.92
N VAL A 129 -6.59 80.19 39.07
CA VAL A 129 -7.13 79.97 37.72
C VAL A 129 -6.31 80.80 36.74
N ASN A 130 -5.47 80.15 35.93
CA ASN A 130 -4.78 80.77 34.82
C ASN A 130 -5.61 80.63 33.54
N SER A 131 -6.31 81.68 33.14
CA SER A 131 -7.12 81.75 31.92
C SER A 131 -6.40 82.56 30.83
N GLY A 132 -5.32 82.01 30.29
CA GLY A 132 -4.56 82.58 29.16
C GLY A 132 -3.33 83.44 29.52
N GLY A 133 -3.01 83.61 30.81
CA GLY A 133 -1.84 84.35 31.27
C GLY A 133 -0.60 83.47 31.47
N PHE A 134 0.49 84.05 31.98
CA PHE A 134 1.75 83.34 32.26
C PHE A 134 2.11 83.36 33.75
N ASN A 135 2.05 82.21 34.42
CA ASN A 135 2.48 82.05 35.80
C ASN A 135 3.87 81.40 35.89
N SER A 136 4.72 81.86 36.78
CA SER A 136 6.08 81.33 36.93
C SER A 136 6.47 81.15 38.40
N VAL A 137 6.70 79.90 38.82
CA VAL A 137 7.21 79.60 40.17
C VAL A 137 8.72 79.39 40.08
N ASN A 138 9.46 80.38 40.56
CA ASN A 138 10.90 80.57 40.41
C ASN A 138 11.57 80.52 41.78
N PRO A 139 11.94 79.33 42.29
CA PRO A 139 12.60 79.17 43.58
C PRO A 139 14.02 79.76 43.55
N GLY A 140 14.20 80.93 44.17
CA GLY A 140 15.52 81.44 44.53
C GLY A 140 16.18 80.63 45.65
N GLY A 141 17.48 80.85 45.85
CA GLY A 141 18.37 79.92 46.55
C GLY A 141 18.02 79.55 48.01
N SER A 142 18.48 78.37 48.41
CA SER A 142 18.56 77.85 49.79
C SER A 142 17.29 77.66 50.63
N PHE A 143 16.09 78.02 50.15
CA PHE A 143 14.85 77.70 50.88
C PHE A 143 14.46 76.22 50.73
N SER A 144 14.13 75.55 51.85
CA SER A 144 13.78 74.13 51.90
C SER A 144 12.38 73.77 51.39
N THR A 145 11.55 74.78 51.12
CA THR A 145 10.10 74.65 50.93
C THR A 145 9.62 75.61 49.84
N ALA A 146 10.08 75.43 48.61
CA ALA A 146 9.71 76.27 47.47
C ALA A 146 9.04 75.45 46.36
N GLY A 147 8.13 76.05 45.59
CA GLY A 147 7.36 75.36 44.55
C GLY A 147 5.85 75.62 44.63
N LEU A 148 5.04 74.65 44.18
CA LEU A 148 3.57 74.77 44.09
C LEU A 148 2.92 73.70 44.98
N LEU A 149 2.23 74.11 46.04
CA LEU A 149 1.67 73.23 47.05
C LEU A 149 0.14 73.40 47.16
N LEU A 150 -0.61 72.35 46.83
CA LEU A 150 -2.08 72.30 46.92
C LEU A 150 -2.51 71.38 48.07
N GLY A 151 -3.35 71.85 49.00
CA GLY A 151 -3.92 70.99 50.06
C GLY A 151 -2.88 70.49 51.08
N THR A 152 -2.18 71.41 51.74
CA THR A 152 -0.98 71.08 52.53
C THR A 152 -1.26 70.36 53.85
N THR A 153 -2.36 70.68 54.54
CA THR A 153 -2.76 70.02 55.81
C THR A 153 -3.98 69.11 55.62
N VAL A 154 -4.30 68.27 56.61
CA VAL A 154 -5.40 67.27 56.56
C VAL A 154 -6.78 67.80 56.15
N ASN A 155 -7.07 69.08 56.42
CA ASN A 155 -8.32 69.72 55.99
C ASN A 155 -8.15 70.54 54.70
N GLY A 156 -6.94 70.86 54.29
CA GLY A 156 -6.65 71.70 53.13
C GLY A 156 -7.27 71.20 51.83
N ARG A 157 -7.78 72.13 51.01
CA ARG A 157 -8.40 71.90 49.71
C ARG A 157 -7.88 72.92 48.70
N GLY A 158 -6.81 72.56 48.01
CA GLY A 158 -6.16 73.40 47.00
C GLY A 158 -6.61 73.07 45.58
N PHE A 159 -6.96 74.09 44.80
CA PHE A 159 -7.37 73.96 43.41
C PHE A 159 -6.44 74.81 42.51
N TYR A 160 -5.97 74.26 41.39
CA TYR A 160 -5.23 74.99 40.38
C TYR A 160 -5.79 74.64 39.00
N THR A 161 -6.09 75.65 38.17
CA THR A 161 -6.63 75.46 36.82
C THR A 161 -5.77 76.21 35.80
N ILE A 162 -5.38 75.56 34.72
CA ILE A 162 -4.90 76.18 33.48
C ILE A 162 -5.99 76.01 32.42
N ALA A 163 -6.41 77.13 31.85
CA ALA A 163 -7.45 77.23 30.84
C ALA A 163 -7.12 78.27 29.77
N ASN A 164 -7.86 78.24 28.67
CA ASN A 164 -7.79 79.21 27.57
C ASN A 164 -6.35 79.52 27.07
N GLY A 165 -5.50 78.50 27.01
CA GLY A 165 -4.11 78.65 26.56
C GLY A 165 -3.13 79.24 27.59
N GLY A 166 -3.47 79.22 28.89
CA GLY A 166 -2.58 79.67 29.96
C GLY A 166 -1.25 78.91 30.00
N ASN A 167 -0.22 79.55 30.55
CA ASN A 167 1.13 78.99 30.69
C ASN A 167 1.56 78.94 32.16
N LEU A 168 2.15 77.83 32.60
CA LEU A 168 2.80 77.65 33.90
C LEU A 168 4.25 77.21 33.70
N SER A 169 5.19 77.88 34.35
CA SER A 169 6.61 77.49 34.40
C SER A 169 7.06 77.32 35.85
N VAL A 170 7.34 76.09 36.30
CA VAL A 170 7.91 75.83 37.64
C VAL A 170 9.38 75.46 37.46
N ASN A 171 10.29 76.38 37.78
CA ASN A 171 11.72 76.19 37.56
C ASN A 171 12.40 75.36 38.67
N ALA A 172 13.42 74.59 38.32
CA ALA A 172 14.19 73.78 39.26
C ALA A 172 15.27 74.61 39.97
N ALA A 173 15.38 74.48 41.29
CA ALA A 173 16.50 75.05 42.04
C ALA A 173 17.83 74.39 41.60
N THR A 174 18.73 75.16 40.98
CA THR A 174 19.98 74.63 40.39
C THR A 174 21.12 74.60 41.41
N LEU A 175 21.01 73.76 42.45
CA LEU A 175 22.08 73.52 43.43
C LEU A 175 22.15 72.04 43.86
N GLY A 176 23.39 71.54 43.97
CA GLY A 176 23.82 70.20 44.39
C GLY A 176 22.81 69.20 44.98
N ASN A 177 22.37 68.27 44.12
CA ASN A 177 21.95 66.90 44.45
C ASN A 177 20.82 66.67 45.49
N GLN A 178 20.03 67.69 45.83
CA GLN A 178 18.76 67.57 46.55
C GLN A 178 17.76 68.55 45.91
N SER A 179 16.79 68.05 45.14
CA SER A 179 15.76 68.90 44.51
C SER A 179 14.78 69.42 45.57
N GLY A 180 15.09 70.58 46.15
CA GLY A 180 14.24 71.25 47.14
C GLY A 180 12.91 71.77 46.57
N THR A 181 12.84 71.99 45.26
CA THR A 181 11.60 72.41 44.58
C THR A 181 10.66 71.22 44.42
N LYS A 182 9.38 71.41 44.78
CA LYS A 182 8.33 70.39 44.61
C LYS A 182 7.04 70.98 44.05
N VAL A 183 6.35 70.23 43.20
CA VAL A 183 4.91 70.42 42.94
C VAL A 183 4.18 69.33 43.72
N VAL A 184 3.47 69.70 44.78
CA VAL A 184 2.74 68.75 45.64
C VAL A 184 1.25 69.01 45.53
N ILE A 185 0.51 67.98 45.16
CA ILE A 185 -0.94 68.02 44.96
C ILE A 185 -1.55 67.05 45.98
N GLY A 186 -2.11 67.60 47.06
CA GLY A 186 -2.60 66.84 48.20
C GLY A 186 -1.45 66.31 49.04
N GLN A 187 -0.86 67.16 49.89
CA GLN A 187 0.23 66.74 50.77
C GLN A 187 -0.29 65.90 51.93
N LEU A 188 -1.24 66.45 52.70
CA LEU A 188 -1.99 65.73 53.74
C LEU A 188 -3.51 65.89 53.57
N GLY A 189 -3.95 66.89 52.78
CA GLY A 189 -5.36 67.12 52.43
C GLY A 189 -5.63 66.80 50.97
N PHE A 190 -6.58 67.52 50.38
CA PHE A 190 -7.00 67.36 48.99
C PHE A 190 -6.36 68.42 48.08
N GLY A 191 -5.65 67.97 47.04
CA GLY A 191 -5.16 68.82 45.96
C GLY A 191 -5.81 68.46 44.63
N THR A 192 -6.15 69.46 43.82
CA THR A 192 -6.72 69.29 42.48
C THR A 192 -6.04 70.24 41.51
N PHE A 193 -5.41 69.69 40.48
CA PHE A 193 -4.85 70.43 39.35
C PHE A 193 -5.64 70.08 38.08
N VAL A 194 -6.03 71.07 37.29
CA VAL A 194 -6.78 70.91 36.04
C VAL A 194 -6.06 71.68 34.94
N GLN A 195 -5.82 71.06 33.80
CA GLN A 195 -5.25 71.66 32.60
C GLN A 195 -6.14 71.28 31.42
N ASP A 196 -7.06 72.16 31.03
CA ASP A 196 -7.96 71.92 29.87
C ASP A 196 -7.33 72.33 28.53
N SER A 197 -6.26 73.12 28.60
CA SER A 197 -5.53 73.68 27.46
C SER A 197 -4.25 74.35 27.97
N GLY A 198 -3.43 74.88 27.06
CA GLY A 198 -2.22 75.62 27.44
C GLY A 198 -1.08 74.72 27.90
N ARG A 199 -0.03 75.31 28.47
CA ARG A 199 1.28 74.67 28.64
C ARG A 199 1.80 74.74 30.09
N ALA A 200 2.30 73.63 30.60
CA ALA A 200 2.91 73.51 31.91
C ALA A 200 4.32 72.91 31.78
N ASP A 201 5.37 73.73 31.89
CA ASP A 201 6.76 73.29 31.97
C ASP A 201 7.18 73.21 33.45
N ILE A 202 7.40 72.00 33.95
CA ILE A 202 7.65 71.72 35.36
C ILE A 202 9.05 71.10 35.51
N GLY A 203 10.06 71.92 35.81
CA GLY A 203 11.42 71.46 36.07
C GLY A 203 11.59 70.66 37.36
N ALA A 204 10.58 70.67 38.25
CA ALA A 204 10.57 70.00 39.56
C ALA A 204 9.78 68.67 39.55
N SER A 205 9.97 67.84 40.57
CA SER A 205 9.16 66.61 40.73
C SER A 205 7.71 66.95 41.09
N ILE A 206 6.78 66.18 40.54
CA ILE A 206 5.33 66.27 40.80
C ILE A 206 4.92 65.10 41.69
N THR A 207 4.33 65.37 42.85
CA THR A 207 3.80 64.34 43.76
C THR A 207 2.31 64.55 44.00
N LEU A 208 1.50 63.54 43.70
CA LEU A 208 0.09 63.46 44.08
C LEU A 208 -0.08 62.55 45.30
N GLY A 209 -0.70 63.03 46.37
CA GLY A 209 -0.88 62.23 47.59
C GLY A 209 0.45 61.95 48.31
N ASP A 210 1.12 63.01 48.79
CA ASP A 210 2.48 62.90 49.35
C ASP A 210 2.53 62.11 50.66
N GLY A 211 1.69 62.49 51.63
CA GLY A 211 1.61 61.90 52.96
C GLY A 211 0.38 61.00 53.17
N VAL A 212 0.43 60.22 54.26
CA VAL A 212 -0.65 59.29 54.65
C VAL A 212 -1.97 60.05 54.83
N GLY A 213 -3.02 59.61 54.12
CA GLY A 213 -4.34 60.24 54.12
C GLY A 213 -4.50 61.42 53.15
N GLY A 214 -3.41 61.94 52.58
CA GLY A 214 -3.45 62.96 51.53
C GLY A 214 -3.99 62.39 50.20
N SER A 215 -4.67 63.24 49.43
CA SER A 215 -5.29 62.86 48.15
C SER A 215 -5.01 63.89 47.06
N GLY A 216 -4.29 63.48 46.02
CA GLY A 216 -3.94 64.31 44.88
C GLY A 216 -4.69 63.92 43.60
N PHE A 217 -5.18 64.91 42.87
CA PHE A 217 -5.82 64.74 41.57
C PHE A 217 -5.22 65.70 40.53
N TYR A 218 -4.85 65.19 39.35
CA TYR A 218 -4.43 65.99 38.18
C TYR A 218 -5.28 65.58 36.98
N SER A 219 -5.86 66.54 36.27
CA SER A 219 -6.62 66.33 35.04
C SER A 219 -5.98 67.07 33.87
N LEU A 220 -5.48 66.33 32.89
CA LEU A 220 -5.01 66.83 31.60
C LEU A 220 -6.06 66.54 30.51
N SER A 221 -6.59 67.59 29.87
CA SER A 221 -7.61 67.47 28.84
C SER A 221 -7.42 68.50 27.72
N GLY A 222 -8.33 68.49 26.73
CA GLY A 222 -8.27 69.35 25.54
C GLY A 222 -6.94 69.23 24.81
N ASP A 223 -6.30 70.36 24.51
CA ASP A 223 -4.97 70.44 23.87
C ASP A 223 -3.85 70.79 24.88
N GLY A 224 -4.03 70.44 26.16
CA GLY A 224 -3.06 70.74 27.22
C GLY A 224 -1.70 70.03 27.01
N PHE A 225 -0.59 70.74 27.26
CA PHE A 225 0.77 70.20 27.19
C PHE A 225 1.47 70.26 28.55
N LEU A 226 1.82 69.12 29.14
CA LEU A 226 2.62 68.99 30.35
C LEU A 226 4.03 68.47 29.99
N ASN A 227 5.07 69.13 30.50
CA ASN A 227 6.47 68.76 30.26
C ASN A 227 7.24 68.79 31.58
N VAL A 228 7.70 67.62 32.05
CA VAL A 228 8.44 67.47 33.30
C VAL A 228 9.94 67.38 33.02
N GLY A 229 10.73 68.15 33.77
CA GLY A 229 12.16 68.30 33.58
C GLY A 229 12.93 66.98 33.68
N SER A 230 14.03 66.87 32.92
CA SER A 230 14.75 65.60 32.71
C SER A 230 15.41 64.96 33.95
N GLY A 231 15.48 65.67 35.07
CA GLY A 231 15.97 65.17 36.36
C GLY A 231 14.89 65.00 37.43
N ALA A 232 13.62 65.30 37.10
CA ALA A 232 12.48 65.28 37.99
C ALA A 232 11.58 64.07 37.73
N PHE A 233 10.74 63.66 38.71
CA PHE A 233 9.91 62.46 38.61
C PHE A 233 8.44 62.80 38.87
N VAL A 234 7.52 62.00 38.34
CA VAL A 234 6.09 62.07 38.68
C VAL A 234 5.74 60.89 39.59
N THR A 235 5.29 61.17 40.82
CA THR A 235 4.81 60.16 41.77
C THR A 235 3.30 60.28 41.96
N LEU A 236 2.57 59.18 41.72
CA LEU A 236 1.14 59.05 41.93
C LEU A 236 0.88 58.15 43.15
N GLY A 237 0.57 58.76 44.29
CA GLY A 237 0.52 58.10 45.59
C GLY A 237 1.93 57.85 46.10
N ASN A 238 2.48 58.77 46.89
CA ASN A 238 3.74 58.54 47.59
C ASN A 238 3.46 57.69 48.84
N ALA A 239 2.84 58.29 49.87
CA ALA A 239 2.24 57.58 51.00
C ALA A 239 0.70 57.69 51.05
N GLY A 240 0.10 58.60 50.26
CA GLY A 240 -1.35 58.80 50.17
C GLY A 240 -1.97 58.19 48.92
N GLY A 241 -3.08 58.79 48.47
CA GLY A 241 -3.76 58.46 47.22
C GLY A 241 -3.45 59.48 46.12
N GLY A 242 -3.01 59.02 44.93
CA GLY A 242 -2.74 59.92 43.80
C GLY A 242 -3.38 59.47 42.49
N THR A 243 -4.14 60.36 41.85
CA THR A 243 -4.83 60.07 40.57
C THR A 243 -4.48 61.08 39.49
N PHE A 244 -3.90 60.63 38.38
CA PHE A 244 -3.76 61.40 37.15
C PHE A 244 -4.83 60.96 36.14
N ALA A 245 -5.47 61.91 35.47
CA ALA A 245 -6.46 61.67 34.43
C ALA A 245 -6.04 62.40 33.14
N GLN A 246 -6.00 61.70 32.01
CA GLN A 246 -5.61 62.24 30.71
C GLN A 246 -6.67 61.92 29.66
N SER A 247 -7.08 62.93 28.89
CA SER A 247 -8.14 62.81 27.87
C SER A 247 -7.97 63.83 26.73
N GLY A 248 -8.77 63.72 25.67
CA GLY A 248 -8.69 64.62 24.52
C GLY A 248 -7.40 64.43 23.71
N ASN A 249 -6.75 65.53 23.33
CA ASN A 249 -5.45 65.55 22.63
C ASN A 249 -4.28 65.82 23.59
N GLY A 250 -4.53 65.95 24.90
CA GLY A 250 -3.54 66.41 25.85
C GLY A 250 -2.27 65.56 25.86
N SER A 251 -1.10 66.20 25.94
CA SER A 251 0.20 65.54 25.82
C SER A 251 1.03 65.74 27.10
N ALA A 252 1.60 64.65 27.62
CA ALA A 252 2.47 64.66 28.79
C ALA A 252 3.85 64.08 28.45
N GLY A 253 4.93 64.80 28.75
CA GLY A 253 6.30 64.31 28.72
C GLY A 253 6.89 64.24 30.13
N MET A 254 7.47 63.11 30.53
CA MET A 254 8.15 62.96 31.82
C MET A 254 9.25 61.89 31.75
N PRO A 255 10.34 61.97 32.53
CA PRO A 255 11.42 60.99 32.42
C PRO A 255 11.22 59.73 33.28
N LYS A 256 10.44 59.84 34.37
CA LYS A 256 10.10 58.75 35.29
C LYS A 256 8.67 58.92 35.83
N LEU A 257 7.92 57.82 35.91
CA LEU A 257 6.56 57.74 36.46
C LEU A 257 6.50 56.62 37.51
N ILE A 258 6.21 56.95 38.75
CA ILE A 258 6.14 55.99 39.86
C ILE A 258 4.71 56.00 40.41
N ILE A 259 4.06 54.84 40.44
CA ILE A 259 2.69 54.68 40.93
C ILE A 259 2.71 53.80 42.20
N ALA A 260 2.18 54.34 43.29
CA ALA A 260 2.16 53.77 44.64
C ALA A 260 3.56 53.46 45.21
N GLN A 261 4.26 54.52 45.63
CA GLN A 261 5.68 54.48 46.01
C GLN A 261 5.95 53.77 47.34
N GLN A 262 5.12 53.98 48.37
CA GLN A 262 5.31 53.42 49.72
C GLN A 262 4.27 52.33 50.05
N PRO A 263 4.55 51.44 51.02
CA PRO A 263 3.57 50.45 51.49
C PRO A 263 2.26 51.10 51.94
N GLY A 264 1.13 50.52 51.54
CA GLY A 264 -0.22 51.03 51.86
C GLY A 264 -0.69 52.23 51.03
N SER A 265 0.18 52.84 50.20
CA SER A 265 -0.23 53.85 49.23
C SER A 265 -1.01 53.25 48.06
N TYR A 266 -1.79 54.08 47.37
CA TYR A 266 -2.47 53.70 46.13
C TYR A 266 -2.36 54.81 45.09
N GLY A 267 -2.18 54.40 43.82
CA GLY A 267 -2.00 55.34 42.72
C GLY A 267 -2.71 54.87 41.45
N ALA A 268 -3.26 55.81 40.69
CA ALA A 268 -3.98 55.56 39.45
C ALA A 268 -3.60 56.56 38.36
N TYR A 269 -3.30 56.09 37.15
CA TYR A 269 -3.27 56.92 35.95
C TYR A 269 -4.39 56.43 35.01
N ASN A 270 -5.32 57.31 34.65
CA ASN A 270 -6.46 57.00 33.78
C ASN A 270 -6.32 57.78 32.47
N MET A 271 -6.03 57.09 31.37
CA MET A 271 -5.79 57.67 30.05
C MET A 271 -6.87 57.22 29.06
N SER A 272 -7.63 58.16 28.50
CA SER A 272 -8.64 57.90 27.46
C SER A 272 -8.35 58.59 26.12
N GLY A 273 -7.27 59.37 26.04
CA GLY A 273 -6.84 60.08 24.84
C GLY A 273 -5.46 60.71 25.03
N GLY A 274 -4.96 61.38 23.98
CA GLY A 274 -3.71 62.12 24.03
C GLY A 274 -2.45 61.27 23.90
N GLY A 275 -1.31 61.84 24.30
CA GLY A 275 0.02 61.23 24.24
C GLY A 275 0.77 61.29 25.57
N LEU A 276 1.43 60.19 25.97
CA LEU A 276 2.35 60.13 27.09
C LEU A 276 3.72 59.67 26.59
N SER A 277 4.76 60.48 26.81
CA SER A 277 6.15 60.15 26.49
C SER A 277 6.95 59.95 27.77
N ILE A 278 7.49 58.74 27.96
CA ILE A 278 8.43 58.42 29.03
C ILE A 278 9.86 58.46 28.46
N GLN A 279 10.62 59.52 28.78
CA GLN A 279 11.90 59.83 28.14
C GLN A 279 13.01 60.12 29.16
N ALA A 280 13.94 59.18 29.37
CA ALA A 280 15.15 59.44 30.15
C ALA A 280 16.29 60.03 29.31
N ASN A 281 17.01 61.00 29.88
CA ASN A 281 18.22 61.56 29.28
C ASN A 281 19.52 60.86 29.73
N ASN A 282 19.49 60.08 30.83
CA ASN A 282 20.67 59.45 31.45
C ASN A 282 20.48 57.94 31.74
N GLY A 283 19.58 57.25 31.05
CA GLY A 283 19.46 55.78 31.14
C GLY A 283 18.54 55.23 32.23
N ASP A 284 18.00 56.06 33.13
CA ASP A 284 17.03 55.61 34.15
C ASP A 284 15.55 55.85 33.72
N ALA A 285 15.10 55.35 32.57
CA ALA A 285 13.66 55.46 32.22
C ALA A 285 12.85 54.45 33.04
N VAL A 286 12.27 54.91 34.16
CA VAL A 286 11.54 54.06 35.11
C VAL A 286 10.06 54.39 35.07
N PHE A 287 9.25 53.41 34.70
CA PHE A 287 7.79 53.44 34.86
C PHE A 287 7.39 52.25 35.76
N ASP A 288 7.18 52.55 37.03
CA ASP A 288 6.95 51.55 38.07
C ASP A 288 5.47 51.55 38.47
N LEU A 289 4.80 50.42 38.26
CA LEU A 289 3.42 50.17 38.70
C LEU A 289 3.42 49.31 39.95
N GLY A 290 2.99 49.88 41.08
CA GLY A 290 3.08 49.21 42.37
C GLY A 290 4.54 49.13 42.80
N SER A 291 5.16 50.28 43.07
CA SER A 291 6.57 50.34 43.48
C SER A 291 6.75 49.71 44.87
N SER A 292 5.91 50.09 45.84
CA SER A 292 5.72 49.37 47.12
C SER A 292 4.25 49.26 47.57
N GLY A 293 3.33 50.02 46.96
CA GLY A 293 1.88 49.97 47.23
C GLY A 293 1.08 49.34 46.09
N ALA A 294 -0.18 49.75 45.95
CA ALA A 294 -1.09 49.29 44.89
C ALA A 294 -1.19 50.31 43.74
N GLY A 295 -0.52 50.06 42.62
CA GLY A 295 -0.44 50.98 41.48
C GLY A 295 -1.17 50.47 40.24
N THR A 296 -2.04 51.31 39.65
CA THR A 296 -2.81 51.00 38.45
C THR A 296 -2.56 52.01 37.33
N PHE A 297 -2.34 51.52 36.10
CA PHE A 297 -2.45 52.30 34.87
C PHE A 297 -3.61 51.77 34.03
N ASN A 298 -4.49 52.66 33.56
CA ASN A 298 -5.70 52.32 32.83
C ASN A 298 -5.75 53.13 31.53
N GLN A 299 -5.46 52.47 30.40
CA GLN A 299 -5.43 53.05 29.06
C GLN A 299 -6.61 52.53 28.24
N THR A 300 -7.56 53.42 27.93
CA THR A 300 -8.74 53.13 27.09
C THR A 300 -8.69 53.84 25.73
N GLY A 301 -7.78 54.82 25.57
CA GLY A 301 -7.43 55.46 24.31
C GLY A 301 -6.11 56.22 24.40
N GLY A 302 -5.65 56.80 23.28
CA GLY A 302 -4.41 57.55 23.20
C GLY A 302 -3.15 56.67 23.09
N SER A 303 -1.97 57.30 23.14
CA SER A 303 -0.68 56.64 22.91
C SER A 303 0.32 56.83 24.07
N VAL A 304 0.92 55.75 24.54
CA VAL A 304 2.03 55.74 25.49
C VAL A 304 3.29 55.30 24.75
N SER A 305 4.38 56.05 24.86
CA SER A 305 5.63 55.79 24.14
C SER A 305 6.86 55.97 25.02
N TYR A 306 7.86 55.12 24.80
CA TYR A 306 9.22 55.26 25.31
C TYR A 306 10.18 55.57 24.17
N THR A 307 11.08 56.52 24.40
CA THR A 307 11.92 57.10 23.34
C THR A 307 13.42 57.09 23.66
N ALA A 308 13.82 56.55 24.81
CA ALA A 308 15.21 56.54 25.29
C ALA A 308 15.89 55.16 25.10
N VAL A 309 17.21 55.17 24.89
CA VAL A 309 18.02 53.96 24.66
C VAL A 309 18.28 53.18 25.95
N ARG A 310 18.14 51.85 25.87
CA ARG A 310 18.33 50.86 26.94
C ARG A 310 19.62 51.03 27.76
N ALA A 311 19.47 51.27 29.06
CA ALA A 311 20.54 51.19 30.07
C ALA A 311 19.96 50.80 31.45
N GLY A 312 20.80 50.21 32.31
CA GLY A 312 20.48 49.98 33.73
C GLY A 312 19.16 49.23 33.98
N LEU A 313 18.37 49.75 34.92
CA LEU A 313 17.07 49.20 35.36
C LEU A 313 15.88 49.75 34.55
N ALA A 314 16.12 50.46 33.43
CA ALA A 314 15.05 51.03 32.63
C ALA A 314 14.04 49.96 32.16
N GLY A 315 12.76 50.34 32.12
CA GLY A 315 11.67 49.44 31.74
C GLY A 315 10.29 49.91 32.21
N LEU A 316 9.28 49.17 31.75
CA LEU A 316 7.96 49.12 32.37
C LEU A 316 7.97 47.98 33.39
N ASN A 317 8.04 48.29 34.68
CA ASN A 317 8.08 47.29 35.74
C ASN A 317 6.73 47.25 36.47
N ILE A 318 6.12 46.08 36.56
CA ILE A 318 4.77 45.89 37.12
C ILE A 318 4.84 44.92 38.30
N GLY A 319 4.52 45.41 39.49
CA GLY A 319 4.72 44.71 40.77
C GLY A 319 6.19 44.69 41.14
N VAL A 320 6.72 45.81 41.65
CA VAL A 320 8.18 46.02 41.75
C VAL A 320 8.77 45.39 43.01
N SER A 321 8.18 45.65 44.18
CA SER A 321 8.68 45.16 45.47
C SER A 321 7.81 44.03 46.05
N ALA A 322 8.39 43.16 46.87
CA ALA A 322 7.63 42.15 47.60
C ALA A 322 6.51 42.81 48.44
N GLY A 323 5.28 42.30 48.33
CA GLY A 323 4.09 42.86 48.99
C GLY A 323 3.40 44.03 48.27
N SER A 324 3.96 44.55 47.17
CA SER A 324 3.28 45.51 46.29
C SER A 324 2.28 44.83 45.33
N ALA A 325 1.50 45.62 44.60
CA ALA A 325 0.70 45.11 43.48
C ALA A 325 0.69 46.12 42.31
N GLY A 326 1.10 45.68 41.12
CA GLY A 326 1.06 46.48 39.90
C GLY A 326 0.00 45.97 38.93
N THR A 327 -0.77 46.88 38.31
CA THR A 327 -1.76 46.54 37.28
C THR A 327 -1.69 47.50 36.09
N TYR A 328 -1.55 46.98 34.87
CA TYR A 328 -1.75 47.71 33.61
C TYR A 328 -3.00 47.17 32.91
N LEU A 329 -3.95 48.05 32.60
CA LEU A 329 -5.14 47.75 31.80
C LEU A 329 -5.03 48.50 30.47
N LEU A 330 -4.84 47.78 29.37
CA LEU A 330 -4.70 48.29 28.01
C LEU A 330 -5.94 47.89 27.19
N SER A 331 -6.66 48.85 26.63
CA SER A 331 -7.92 48.56 25.93
C SER A 331 -8.32 49.59 24.88
N GLY A 332 -9.38 49.31 24.13
CA GLY A 332 -9.92 50.23 23.12
C GLY A 332 -9.02 50.37 21.90
N ASN A 333 -8.83 51.59 21.41
CA ASN A 333 -7.93 51.92 20.29
C ASN A 333 -6.55 52.41 20.75
N SER A 334 -6.20 52.14 22.01
CA SER A 334 -4.92 52.54 22.61
C SER A 334 -3.70 52.02 21.87
N GLN A 335 -2.57 52.72 22.04
CA GLN A 335 -1.25 52.28 21.60
C GLN A 335 -0.28 52.31 22.79
N LEU A 336 0.44 51.22 23.03
CA LEU A 336 1.57 51.15 23.94
C LEU A 336 2.84 50.80 23.14
N ASN A 337 3.87 51.64 23.26
CA ASN A 337 5.14 51.47 22.59
C ASN A 337 6.31 51.50 23.60
N THR A 338 6.76 50.30 23.97
CA THR A 338 7.93 49.97 24.79
C THR A 338 9.07 49.40 23.93
N SER A 339 9.11 49.71 22.61
CA SER A 339 10.00 49.08 21.60
C SER A 339 11.52 49.26 21.79
N VAL A 340 11.95 50.02 22.80
CA VAL A 340 13.36 50.34 23.10
C VAL A 340 13.81 49.93 24.52
N ILE A 341 12.94 49.24 25.27
CA ILE A 341 13.13 48.83 26.66
C ILE A 341 12.51 47.45 26.95
N ASP A 342 12.91 46.84 28.07
CA ASP A 342 12.28 45.61 28.54
C ASP A 342 11.01 45.93 29.36
N GLU A 343 9.94 45.16 29.16
CA GLU A 343 8.76 45.11 30.02
C GLU A 343 8.83 43.90 30.95
N ARG A 344 8.57 44.11 32.24
CA ARG A 344 8.77 43.11 33.30
C ARG A 344 7.54 43.06 34.21
N ILE A 345 6.74 42.02 34.05
CA ILE A 345 5.52 41.78 34.82
C ILE A 345 5.82 40.76 35.92
N GLY A 346 5.55 41.10 37.18
CA GLY A 346 6.00 40.29 38.31
C GLY A 346 7.50 40.51 38.58
N TYR A 347 7.94 41.77 38.64
CA TYR A 347 9.36 42.12 38.80
C TYR A 347 9.92 41.70 40.17
N GLY A 348 9.15 41.91 41.25
CA GLY A 348 9.49 41.45 42.60
C GLY A 348 8.27 41.33 43.54
N GLY A 349 7.14 41.93 43.19
CA GLY A 349 5.80 41.64 43.74
C GLY A 349 4.85 41.14 42.65
N PRO A 350 3.59 40.82 42.97
CA PRO A 350 2.55 40.49 41.99
C PRO A 350 2.35 41.57 40.92
N GLY A 351 2.43 41.18 39.64
CA GLY A 351 2.18 42.05 38.50
C GLY A 351 1.13 41.49 37.55
N PHE A 352 0.21 42.36 37.08
CA PHE A 352 -0.85 41.99 36.15
C PHE A 352 -0.91 42.95 34.94
N PHE A 353 -0.92 42.39 33.74
CA PHE A 353 -1.18 43.12 32.49
C PHE A 353 -2.42 42.52 31.81
N ALA A 354 -3.42 43.34 31.51
CA ALA A 354 -4.59 42.94 30.74
C ALA A 354 -4.74 43.80 29.49
N GLN A 355 -4.63 43.15 28.33
CA GLN A 355 -4.86 43.74 27.01
C GLN A 355 -6.20 43.26 26.44
N ASN A 356 -7.13 44.17 26.19
CA ASN A 356 -8.45 43.88 25.59
C ASN A 356 -8.70 44.82 24.40
N GLY A 357 -8.27 44.39 23.21
CA GLY A 357 -8.04 45.28 22.07
C GLY A 357 -6.68 45.98 22.14
N ALA A 358 -6.53 47.12 21.47
CA ALA A 358 -5.32 47.95 21.39
C ALA A 358 -4.06 47.31 20.75
N MET A 359 -3.08 48.16 20.40
CA MET A 359 -1.79 47.76 19.84
C MET A 359 -0.68 47.90 20.90
N HIS A 360 0.08 46.83 21.09
CA HIS A 360 1.24 46.79 21.98
C HIS A 360 2.50 46.45 21.15
N THR A 361 3.50 47.33 21.19
CA THR A 361 4.80 47.16 20.55
C THR A 361 5.90 47.23 21.61
N ALA A 362 6.76 46.23 21.71
CA ALA A 362 7.76 46.10 22.77
C ALA A 362 9.12 45.63 22.24
N GLN A 363 10.20 45.88 22.98
CA GLN A 363 11.47 45.20 22.68
C GLN A 363 11.39 43.75 23.18
N SER A 364 11.27 43.63 24.50
CA SER A 364 11.18 42.36 25.24
C SER A 364 10.02 42.41 26.22
N ILE A 365 9.22 41.35 26.32
CA ILE A 365 8.21 41.19 27.38
C ILE A 365 8.61 39.98 28.22
N THR A 366 8.74 40.15 29.53
CA THR A 366 8.95 39.06 30.49
C THR A 366 7.81 38.98 31.49
N VAL A 367 7.11 37.85 31.51
CA VAL A 367 6.01 37.53 32.43
C VAL A 367 6.51 36.58 33.51
N GLY A 368 6.49 37.02 34.77
CA GLY A 368 6.97 36.26 35.92
C GLY A 368 8.47 36.39 36.19
N TYR A 369 9.03 37.60 36.03
CA TYR A 369 10.46 37.89 36.02
C TYR A 369 11.22 37.46 37.30
N SER A 370 10.68 37.74 38.49
CA SER A 370 11.20 37.17 39.75
C SER A 370 10.10 36.95 40.82
N SER A 371 8.85 37.20 40.45
CA SER A 371 7.64 37.01 41.25
C SER A 371 6.50 36.60 40.32
N THR A 372 5.28 36.39 40.84
CA THR A 372 4.12 36.02 40.03
C THR A 372 3.73 37.15 39.08
N GLY A 373 3.92 36.93 37.78
CA GLY A 373 3.43 37.79 36.71
C GLY A 373 2.28 37.15 35.94
N ARG A 374 1.30 37.94 35.51
CA ARG A 374 0.21 37.46 34.65
C ARG A 374 -0.06 38.42 33.49
N TYR A 375 -0.12 37.89 32.27
CA TYR A 375 -0.58 38.61 31.08
C TYR A 375 -1.87 37.97 30.54
N THR A 376 -2.88 38.78 30.19
CA THR A 376 -4.05 38.30 29.43
C THR A 376 -4.26 39.13 28.17
N LEU A 377 -4.25 38.49 27.01
CA LEU A 377 -4.55 39.08 25.70
C LEU A 377 -5.93 38.63 25.23
N SER A 378 -6.82 39.58 24.94
CA SER A 378 -8.18 39.36 24.45
C SER A 378 -8.62 40.44 23.44
N GLY A 379 -9.81 40.24 22.86
CA GLY A 379 -10.33 41.07 21.77
C GLY A 379 -9.51 40.93 20.48
N ASN A 380 -9.42 42.02 19.72
CA ASN A 380 -8.58 42.15 18.52
C ASN A 380 -7.19 42.73 18.85
N GLY A 381 -6.70 42.54 20.08
CA GLY A 381 -5.42 43.08 20.52
C GLY A 381 -4.24 42.52 19.71
N THR A 382 -3.20 43.34 19.55
CA THR A 382 -1.95 42.95 18.88
C THR A 382 -0.76 43.15 19.82
N ILE A 383 0.16 42.19 19.83
CA ILE A 383 1.48 42.29 20.47
C ILE A 383 2.53 42.08 19.39
N LEU A 384 3.50 42.99 19.30
CA LEU A 384 4.70 42.85 18.46
C LEU A 384 5.93 43.04 19.34
N THR A 385 6.68 41.97 19.59
CA THR A 385 8.01 42.05 20.20
C THR A 385 9.08 42.01 19.10
N SER A 386 10.21 42.68 19.33
CA SER A 386 11.33 42.74 18.37
C SER A 386 12.57 41.97 18.81
N ASP A 387 12.50 41.30 19.97
CA ASP A 387 13.62 40.58 20.59
C ASP A 387 13.10 39.30 21.29
N VAL A 388 12.43 39.43 22.45
CA VAL A 388 12.09 38.29 23.32
C VAL A 388 10.66 38.36 23.87
N LEU A 389 9.95 37.24 23.86
CA LEU A 389 8.76 37.00 24.69
C LEU A 389 9.05 35.85 25.66
N SER A 390 9.23 36.15 26.95
CA SER A 390 9.57 35.16 27.97
C SER A 390 8.44 35.01 28.99
N VAL A 391 7.93 33.79 29.16
CA VAL A 391 6.98 33.43 30.22
C VAL A 391 7.71 32.53 31.20
N GLN A 392 8.15 33.12 32.31
CA GLN A 392 8.95 32.51 33.36
C GLN A 392 8.06 31.99 34.49
N ASN A 393 8.20 32.47 35.73
CA ASN A 393 7.40 31.99 36.87
C ASN A 393 5.93 32.51 36.85
N GLY A 394 5.43 32.91 35.69
CA GLY A 394 4.13 33.55 35.47
C GLY A 394 3.26 32.80 34.47
N SER A 395 2.13 33.41 34.10
CA SER A 395 1.22 32.87 33.09
C SER A 395 0.79 33.91 32.05
N MET A 396 0.73 33.47 30.80
CA MET A 396 0.19 34.27 29.69
C MET A 396 -1.00 33.53 29.06
N THR A 397 -2.18 34.17 29.05
CA THR A 397 -3.37 33.64 28.39
C THR A 397 -3.71 34.49 27.17
N GLN A 398 -3.59 33.92 25.97
CA GLN A 398 -4.11 34.48 24.73
C GLN A 398 -5.48 33.88 24.43
N SER A 399 -6.55 34.60 24.79
CA SER A 399 -7.93 34.18 24.51
C SER A 399 -8.38 34.52 23.08
N SER A 400 -7.73 35.51 22.45
CA SER A 400 -7.87 35.91 21.04
C SER A 400 -6.76 36.89 20.66
N GLY A 401 -6.82 37.53 19.49
CA GLY A 401 -5.84 38.54 19.06
C GLY A 401 -4.62 37.94 18.35
N ALA A 402 -3.59 38.76 18.12
CA ALA A 402 -2.37 38.35 17.43
C ALA A 402 -1.12 38.70 18.25
N VAL A 403 -0.18 37.77 18.33
CA VAL A 403 1.15 37.96 18.92
C VAL A 403 2.17 37.65 17.84
N SER A 404 3.12 38.55 17.59
CA SER A 404 4.27 38.27 16.74
C SER A 404 5.56 38.56 17.47
N VAL A 405 6.48 37.59 17.41
CA VAL A 405 7.86 37.73 17.88
C VAL A 405 8.72 37.85 16.63
N ALA A 406 9.18 39.07 16.35
CA ALA A 406 9.94 39.41 15.16
C ALA A 406 11.46 39.30 15.40
N ASN A 407 12.21 39.04 14.34
CA ASN A 407 13.68 39.12 14.37
C ASN A 407 14.14 40.56 14.56
N ARG A 408 15.24 40.76 15.30
CA ARG A 408 16.00 42.01 15.20
C ARG A 408 16.48 42.21 13.76
N ASN A 409 16.40 43.47 13.31
CA ASN A 409 16.90 43.92 12.01
C ASN A 409 18.40 43.55 11.84
N PRO A 410 18.82 42.86 10.75
CA PRO A 410 20.14 42.20 10.63
C PRO A 410 21.37 43.14 10.49
N LEU A 411 21.26 44.41 10.87
CA LEU A 411 22.29 45.44 10.71
C LEU A 411 23.50 45.31 11.66
N LEU A 412 23.56 44.30 12.54
CA LEU A 412 24.61 44.15 13.56
C LEU A 412 25.21 42.74 13.68
N GLY A 413 25.54 42.10 12.55
CA GLY A 413 26.67 41.14 12.42
C GLY A 413 26.60 39.80 13.18
N ALA A 414 25.64 39.61 14.08
CA ALA A 414 25.34 38.36 14.77
C ALA A 414 23.83 38.14 14.70
N VAL A 415 23.40 36.95 14.26
CA VAL A 415 21.96 36.65 14.08
C VAL A 415 21.34 36.35 15.44
N THR A 416 20.85 37.38 16.11
CA THR A 416 19.92 37.23 17.23
C THR A 416 18.52 36.98 16.68
N PHE A 417 18.10 35.70 16.69
CA PHE A 417 16.75 35.29 16.36
C PHE A 417 15.74 35.88 17.34
N GLY A 418 14.50 36.14 16.92
CA GLY A 418 13.41 36.38 17.86
C GLY A 418 13.22 35.15 18.76
N GLN A 419 13.14 35.33 20.08
CA GLN A 419 13.08 34.21 21.04
C GLN A 419 11.76 34.19 21.81
N MET A 420 11.07 33.05 21.81
CA MET A 420 10.03 32.74 22.79
C MET A 420 10.52 31.66 23.76
N ILE A 421 10.44 31.94 25.06
CA ILE A 421 10.87 31.00 26.12
C ILE A 421 9.71 30.81 27.09
N THR A 422 9.17 29.58 27.15
CA THR A 422 8.09 29.20 28.05
C THR A 422 8.63 28.23 29.10
N SER A 423 8.99 28.75 30.27
CA SER A 423 9.25 27.97 31.48
C SER A 423 8.08 27.99 32.47
N GLY A 424 7.12 28.90 32.31
CA GLY A 424 5.85 28.92 33.04
C GLY A 424 4.71 28.22 32.32
N LEU A 425 3.61 28.96 32.18
CA LEU A 425 2.38 28.55 31.48
C LEU A 425 2.01 29.55 30.38
N TYR A 426 2.07 29.12 29.12
CA TYR A 426 1.46 29.83 28.00
C TYR A 426 0.17 29.12 27.58
N GLN A 427 -0.92 29.85 27.37
CA GLN A 427 -2.21 29.31 26.93
C GLN A 427 -2.70 30.02 25.66
N LEU A 428 -2.64 29.34 24.52
CA LEU A 428 -3.22 29.79 23.26
C LEU A 428 -4.62 29.17 23.08
N GLN A 429 -5.65 29.96 23.37
CA GLN A 429 -7.05 29.52 23.26
C GLN A 429 -7.69 29.90 21.92
N ASN A 430 -7.30 31.05 21.36
CA ASN A 430 -7.68 31.46 20.01
C ASN A 430 -6.74 32.56 19.50
N GLY A 431 -6.84 32.90 18.21
CA GLY A 431 -6.03 33.93 17.58
C GLY A 431 -4.79 33.37 16.88
N THR A 432 -3.75 34.20 16.78
CA THR A 432 -2.50 33.88 16.07
C THR A 432 -1.28 34.16 16.96
N LEU A 433 -0.33 33.23 16.97
CA LEU A 433 0.99 33.39 17.57
C LEU A 433 2.02 33.10 16.48
N ASP A 434 2.73 34.12 16.00
CA ASP A 434 3.68 34.04 14.88
C ASP A 434 5.11 34.32 15.36
N ILE A 435 5.88 33.25 15.59
CA ILE A 435 7.29 33.30 16.03
C ILE A 435 8.21 33.23 14.81
N ASN A 436 9.03 34.28 14.61
CA ASN A 436 10.04 34.31 13.55
C ASN A 436 11.43 34.11 14.16
N GLY A 437 11.79 32.86 14.47
CA GLY A 437 13.07 32.55 15.11
C GLY A 437 13.05 31.25 15.92
N LEU A 438 13.34 31.36 17.20
CA LEU A 438 13.52 30.25 18.13
C LEU A 438 12.39 30.24 19.16
N GLU A 439 11.74 29.10 19.36
CA GLU A 439 10.91 28.83 20.52
C GLU A 439 11.48 27.68 21.36
N ALA A 440 11.40 27.83 22.69
CA ALA A 440 11.76 26.80 23.67
C ALA A 440 10.67 26.65 24.74
N VAL A 441 10.06 25.45 24.82
CA VAL A 441 9.12 25.06 25.88
C VAL A 441 9.87 24.15 26.86
N VAL A 442 10.35 24.74 27.96
CA VAL A 442 11.43 24.18 28.80
C VAL A 442 11.33 24.55 30.28
N ALA A 443 11.42 23.58 31.18
CA ALA A 443 11.49 23.75 32.63
C ALA A 443 12.94 23.56 33.11
N SER A 444 13.61 24.64 33.55
CA SER A 444 14.99 24.54 34.06
C SER A 444 15.27 25.57 35.15
N GLU A 445 15.99 25.16 36.20
CA GLU A 445 16.32 26.02 37.36
C GLU A 445 17.18 27.25 37.01
N GLY A 446 17.78 27.29 35.81
CA GLY A 446 18.53 28.44 35.29
C GLY A 446 17.74 29.40 34.38
N LEU A 447 16.52 29.04 33.94
CA LEU A 447 15.67 29.84 33.04
C LEU A 447 14.24 30.06 33.59
N GLY A 448 14.04 29.82 34.89
CA GLY A 448 12.76 29.96 35.58
C GLY A 448 12.28 28.64 36.17
N SER A 449 12.01 28.65 37.48
CA SER A 449 11.47 27.52 38.25
C SER A 449 9.97 27.35 37.98
N GLY A 450 9.62 26.85 36.80
CA GLY A 450 8.23 26.61 36.38
C GLY A 450 8.03 25.25 35.71
N THR A 451 6.81 25.03 35.20
CA THR A 451 6.35 23.74 34.64
C THR A 451 6.74 23.48 33.19
N GLY A 452 7.23 24.49 32.46
CA GLY A 452 7.57 24.37 31.03
C GLY A 452 6.38 23.93 30.19
N LEU A 453 5.23 24.59 30.34
CA LEU A 453 3.94 24.15 29.79
C LEU A 453 3.38 25.15 28.76
N PHE A 454 3.19 24.67 27.53
CA PHE A 454 2.42 25.37 26.50
C PHE A 454 1.10 24.61 26.28
N GLU A 455 -0.04 25.28 26.43
CA GLU A 455 -1.36 24.73 26.15
C GLU A 455 -1.99 25.40 24.92
N GLN A 456 -2.21 24.64 23.86
CA GLN A 456 -2.99 25.07 22.72
C GLN A 456 -4.38 24.40 22.76
N THR A 457 -5.42 25.20 23.00
CA THR A 457 -6.83 24.76 22.93
C THR A 457 -7.54 25.30 21.67
N GLY A 458 -6.90 26.21 20.93
CA GLY A 458 -7.40 26.75 19.66
C GLY A 458 -6.37 27.60 18.94
N GLY A 459 -6.84 28.47 18.03
CA GLY A 459 -5.99 29.39 17.26
C GLY A 459 -4.98 28.71 16.32
N VAL A 460 -4.07 29.51 15.78
CA VAL A 460 -2.94 29.07 14.96
C VAL A 460 -1.64 29.52 15.62
N HIS A 461 -0.73 28.58 15.84
CA HIS A 461 0.63 28.84 16.30
C HIS A 461 1.57 28.56 15.13
N LYS A 462 2.34 29.56 14.68
CA LYS A 462 3.33 29.42 13.62
C LYS A 462 4.72 29.68 14.16
N VAL A 463 5.63 28.74 13.92
CA VAL A 463 7.05 28.89 14.18
C VAL A 463 7.78 28.84 12.84
N ASN A 464 8.20 30.01 12.37
CA ASN A 464 9.02 30.18 11.17
C ASN A 464 10.50 30.03 11.56
N GLY A 465 10.89 28.82 11.96
CA GLY A 465 12.19 28.55 12.59
C GLY A 465 12.26 27.20 13.28
N VAL A 466 12.70 27.18 14.54
CA VAL A 466 12.83 25.96 15.36
C VAL A 466 12.03 26.07 16.65
N LEU A 467 11.31 25.00 16.99
CA LEU A 467 10.63 24.81 18.27
C LEU A 467 11.26 23.63 19.02
N PHE A 468 11.83 23.87 20.19
CA PHE A 468 12.24 22.83 21.12
C PHE A 468 11.16 22.53 22.16
N VAL A 469 10.94 21.25 22.43
CA VAL A 469 10.14 20.79 23.58
C VAL A 469 10.99 19.83 24.40
N GLY A 470 11.31 20.20 25.65
CA GLY A 470 12.15 19.40 26.55
C GLY A 470 13.62 19.79 26.53
N GLY A 471 14.51 18.87 26.14
CA GLY A 471 15.92 19.18 25.97
C GLY A 471 16.17 20.30 24.95
N LEU A 472 17.31 20.99 25.10
CA LEU A 472 17.78 22.01 24.16
C LEU A 472 18.94 21.44 23.33
N GLY A 473 18.69 20.41 22.52
CA GLY A 473 19.72 19.71 21.73
C GLY A 473 20.88 19.15 22.58
N GLY A 474 20.60 18.79 23.84
CA GLY A 474 21.59 18.32 24.81
C GLY A 474 22.42 19.42 25.51
N LEU A 475 22.22 20.71 25.21
CA LEU A 475 22.93 21.82 25.88
C LEU A 475 22.67 21.88 27.40
N VAL A 476 21.45 21.53 27.82
CA VAL A 476 21.04 21.48 29.23
C VAL A 476 20.40 20.10 29.46
N PRO A 477 21.14 19.14 30.04
CA PRO A 477 20.59 17.82 30.33
C PRO A 477 19.55 17.87 31.45
N ASN A 478 18.59 16.94 31.42
CA ASN A 478 17.49 16.77 32.39
C ASN A 478 16.44 17.90 32.42
N VAL A 479 16.37 18.73 31.39
CA VAL A 479 15.27 19.70 31.19
C VAL A 479 14.03 18.97 30.66
N THR A 480 12.86 19.29 31.21
CA THR A 480 11.57 18.77 30.76
C THR A 480 10.76 19.85 30.06
N GLY A 481 9.74 19.48 29.29
CA GLY A 481 8.86 20.44 28.62
C GLY A 481 7.63 19.75 28.06
N THR A 482 6.47 20.41 28.14
CA THR A 482 5.19 19.85 27.70
C THR A 482 4.45 20.79 26.77
N TYR A 483 4.13 20.31 25.56
CA TYR A 483 3.23 21.00 24.63
C TYR A 483 1.91 20.23 24.54
N LEU A 484 0.82 20.80 25.03
CA LEU A 484 -0.54 20.24 24.97
C LEU A 484 -1.28 20.78 23.74
N LEU A 485 -1.23 20.06 22.63
CA LEU A 485 -1.92 20.35 21.38
C LEU A 485 -3.35 19.77 21.43
N SER A 486 -4.21 20.37 22.24
CA SER A 486 -5.59 19.92 22.47
C SER A 486 -6.62 20.45 21.45
N GLY A 487 -6.30 21.57 20.80
CA GLY A 487 -7.10 22.22 19.77
C GLY A 487 -6.22 23.09 18.85
N GLY A 488 -6.82 23.72 17.84
CA GLY A 488 -6.08 24.61 16.93
C GLY A 488 -5.10 23.89 15.99
N ARG A 489 -4.17 24.67 15.43
CA ARG A 489 -3.16 24.23 14.47
C ARG A 489 -1.77 24.73 14.88
N LEU A 490 -0.79 23.84 14.90
CA LEU A 490 0.63 24.14 15.12
C LEU A 490 1.37 23.97 13.79
N GLU A 491 1.82 25.07 13.20
CA GLU A 491 2.57 25.14 11.95
C GLU A 491 4.05 25.39 12.25
N VAL A 492 4.92 24.40 12.02
CA VAL A 492 6.37 24.57 12.25
C VAL A 492 7.09 24.43 10.93
N THR A 493 7.38 25.58 10.32
CA THR A 493 8.01 25.67 9.01
C THR A 493 9.51 25.44 9.16
N PRO A 494 10.10 24.41 8.55
CA PRO A 494 11.53 24.12 8.72
C PRO A 494 12.39 25.22 8.08
N ALA A 495 12.98 26.07 8.94
CA ALA A 495 14.13 26.88 8.57
C ALA A 495 15.37 26.31 9.26
N VAL A 496 16.49 26.26 8.54
CA VAL A 496 17.74 25.69 9.06
C VAL A 496 18.38 26.66 10.03
N VAL A 497 18.24 26.41 11.33
CA VAL A 497 19.05 27.11 12.34
C VAL A 497 20.37 26.35 12.45
N THR A 498 21.42 26.92 11.86
CA THR A 498 22.80 26.41 11.99
C THR A 498 23.49 27.22 13.08
N PHE A 499 23.86 26.57 14.19
CA PHE A 499 24.66 27.23 15.22
C PHE A 499 26.13 27.26 14.83
N SER A 500 26.77 28.42 14.97
CA SER A 500 28.21 28.59 14.68
C SER A 500 29.08 28.02 15.80
N GLY A 501 29.48 26.75 15.65
CA GLY A 501 30.47 26.09 16.51
C GLY A 501 30.19 24.61 16.72
N ASN A 502 31.21 23.84 17.12
CA ASN A 502 31.12 22.40 17.41
C ASN A 502 30.37 22.08 18.73
N PHE A 503 29.35 22.87 19.08
CA PHE A 503 28.55 22.72 20.30
C PHE A 503 27.66 21.48 20.28
N PHE A 504 27.17 21.12 19.10
CA PHE A 504 26.40 19.91 18.85
C PHE A 504 27.32 18.93 18.11
N GLY A 505 27.65 17.81 18.76
CA GLY A 505 28.65 16.86 18.29
C GLY A 505 28.19 16.06 17.07
N GLY A 506 28.27 16.67 15.87
CA GLY A 506 27.86 16.08 14.60
C GLY A 506 26.55 16.69 14.09
N ASP A 507 26.61 17.24 12.87
CA ASP A 507 25.50 17.83 12.10
C ASP A 507 24.61 18.83 12.87
N ALA A 508 25.16 20.02 13.14
CA ALA A 508 24.50 21.11 13.87
C ALA A 508 23.40 21.86 13.07
N SER A 509 22.65 21.14 12.22
CA SER A 509 21.53 21.66 11.44
C SER A 509 20.21 21.09 11.97
N MET A 510 19.37 21.97 12.53
CA MET A 510 18.07 21.61 13.11
C MET A 510 16.93 22.14 12.24
N HIS A 511 15.80 21.40 12.20
CA HIS A 511 14.80 21.61 11.16
C HIS A 511 13.36 21.46 11.69
N GLY A 512 12.78 22.56 12.16
CA GLY A 512 11.40 22.60 12.63
C GLY A 512 11.28 22.25 14.12
N LEU A 513 10.42 21.28 14.47
CA LEU A 513 10.16 20.90 15.86
C LEU A 513 11.14 19.79 16.29
N GLU A 514 12.02 20.07 17.24
CA GLU A 514 12.92 19.07 17.83
C GLU A 514 12.30 18.54 19.15
N LEU A 515 11.89 17.27 19.16
CA LEU A 515 11.30 16.59 20.31
C LEU A 515 12.36 15.74 21.03
N ASP A 516 13.10 16.42 21.88
CA ASP A 516 14.25 15.90 22.63
C ASP A 516 13.85 15.02 23.83
N PRO A 517 14.79 14.21 24.37
CA PRO A 517 14.61 13.54 25.67
C PRO A 517 14.15 14.52 26.76
N GLY A 518 13.16 14.12 27.57
CA GLY A 518 12.50 14.99 28.56
C GLY A 518 11.33 15.82 27.99
N GLY A 519 11.23 15.94 26.67
CA GLY A 519 10.10 16.58 25.98
C GLY A 519 8.88 15.68 25.87
N THR A 520 7.68 16.26 26.01
CA THR A 520 6.41 15.60 25.77
C THR A 520 5.50 16.48 24.91
N ILE A 521 4.95 15.93 23.83
CA ILE A 521 3.85 16.56 23.08
C ILE A 521 2.58 15.70 23.21
N VAL A 522 1.47 16.33 23.60
CA VAL A 522 0.21 15.65 23.92
C VAL A 522 -0.87 16.10 22.94
N GLY A 523 -1.40 15.21 22.12
CA GLY A 523 -2.53 15.49 21.23
C GLY A 523 -3.88 15.37 21.92
N GLY A 524 -4.81 16.30 21.65
CA GLY A 524 -6.16 16.28 22.21
C GLY A 524 -7.04 15.15 21.69
N ALA A 525 -7.95 14.66 22.53
CA ALA A 525 -8.91 13.63 22.13
C ALA A 525 -9.74 14.05 20.90
N THR A 526 -10.21 15.30 20.85
CA THR A 526 -11.15 15.81 19.84
C THR A 526 -10.58 16.88 18.90
N GLY A 527 -9.38 17.40 19.13
CA GLY A 527 -8.81 18.51 18.35
C GLY A 527 -7.28 18.57 18.40
N GLY A 528 -6.73 19.57 17.71
CA GLY A 528 -5.28 19.81 17.60
C GLY A 528 -4.67 19.11 16.40
N VAL A 529 -3.95 19.85 15.56
CA VAL A 529 -3.28 19.38 14.34
C VAL A 529 -1.86 19.93 14.27
N PHE A 530 -0.88 19.06 14.05
CA PHE A 530 0.49 19.44 13.74
C PHE A 530 0.71 19.43 12.22
N ALA A 531 1.21 20.54 11.69
CA ALA A 531 1.46 20.78 10.27
C ALA A 531 2.84 21.43 10.07
N GLY A 532 3.90 20.66 10.29
CA GLY A 532 5.28 21.12 10.14
C GLY A 532 6.25 19.97 9.89
N ARG A 533 7.55 20.20 10.06
CA ARG A 533 8.53 19.12 10.23
C ARG A 533 8.83 18.94 11.72
N MET A 534 8.81 17.69 12.19
CA MET A 534 9.22 17.29 13.52
C MET A 534 10.35 16.26 13.40
N THR A 535 11.42 16.43 14.16
CA THR A 535 12.43 15.41 14.43
C THR A 535 12.21 14.90 15.86
N GLN A 536 12.01 13.59 16.05
CA GLN A 536 11.90 12.97 17.37
C GLN A 536 13.23 12.27 17.71
N LEU A 537 13.99 12.89 18.61
CA LEU A 537 15.31 12.42 19.06
C LEU A 537 15.22 11.53 20.30
N GLY A 538 14.14 11.65 21.08
CA GLY A 538 13.89 10.76 22.21
C GLY A 538 12.66 11.07 23.06
N GLY A 539 12.02 12.23 22.88
CA GLY A 539 10.85 12.63 23.66
C GLY A 539 9.59 11.78 23.41
N THR A 540 8.52 12.11 24.12
CA THR A 540 7.26 11.35 24.12
C THR A 540 6.17 12.04 23.31
N ILE A 541 5.54 11.31 22.39
CA ILE A 541 4.25 11.67 21.79
C ILE A 541 3.14 10.94 22.56
N ALA A 542 2.16 11.69 23.06
CA ALA A 542 1.07 11.20 23.91
C ALA A 542 -0.30 11.70 23.45
N GLY A 543 -1.38 11.20 24.05
CA GLY A 543 -2.76 11.56 23.68
C GLY A 543 -3.15 11.07 22.28
N THR A 544 -4.00 11.80 21.56
CA THR A 544 -4.36 11.51 20.16
C THR A 544 -3.70 12.55 19.25
N PHE A 545 -2.48 12.26 18.80
CA PHE A 545 -1.69 13.19 17.99
C PHE A 545 -2.03 13.08 16.51
N ARG A 546 -2.33 14.22 15.86
CA ARG A 546 -2.71 14.30 14.44
C ARG A 546 -1.60 14.96 13.64
N ASN A 547 -0.92 14.18 12.81
CA ASN A 547 0.20 14.64 11.98
C ASN A 547 -0.24 14.89 10.53
N GLU A 548 -0.44 16.15 10.16
CA GLU A 548 -0.56 16.60 8.75
C GLU A 548 0.79 17.04 8.16
N GLY A 549 1.87 16.96 8.95
CA GLY A 549 3.24 17.27 8.55
C GLY A 549 4.13 16.03 8.35
N GLN A 550 5.44 16.22 8.52
CA GLN A 550 6.42 15.14 8.54
C GLN A 550 6.94 14.93 9.95
N ILE A 551 6.83 13.71 10.48
CA ILE A 551 7.59 13.26 11.65
C ILE A 551 8.78 12.44 11.14
N VAL A 552 9.98 12.73 11.65
CA VAL A 552 11.20 11.97 11.45
C VAL A 552 11.63 11.39 12.80
N SER A 553 11.48 10.08 12.99
CA SER A 553 11.82 9.43 14.26
C SER A 553 13.22 8.81 14.21
N ARG A 554 14.11 9.31 15.06
CA ARG A 554 15.43 8.74 15.39
C ARG A 554 15.38 7.96 16.70
N GLY A 555 14.25 7.96 17.39
CA GLY A 555 14.00 7.26 18.64
C GLY A 555 12.80 7.83 19.40
N GLY A 556 12.68 7.45 20.67
CA GLY A 556 11.67 7.99 21.59
C GLY A 556 10.45 7.11 21.77
N ALA A 557 9.39 7.71 22.33
CA ALA A 557 8.19 6.99 22.74
C ALA A 557 6.92 7.55 22.09
N LEU A 558 5.99 6.64 21.76
CA LEU A 558 4.60 6.93 21.46
C LEU A 558 3.74 6.21 22.51
N THR A 559 3.27 6.94 23.51
CA THR A 559 2.39 6.44 24.58
C THR A 559 0.91 6.66 24.27
N GLY A 560 0.62 7.44 23.22
CA GLY A 560 -0.72 7.75 22.71
C GLY A 560 -1.04 7.12 21.35
N ALA A 561 -2.12 7.56 20.73
CA ALA A 561 -2.43 7.27 19.32
C ALA A 561 -1.76 8.28 18.40
N LEU A 562 -1.08 7.78 17.36
CA LEU A 562 -0.60 8.62 16.25
C LEU A 562 -1.50 8.43 15.03
N LEU A 563 -2.23 9.49 14.66
CA LEU A 563 -2.97 9.59 13.41
C LEU A 563 -2.06 10.27 12.39
N ASN A 564 -1.34 9.48 11.60
CA ASN A 564 -0.46 9.96 10.54
C ASN A 564 -1.26 10.23 9.27
N ARG A 565 -1.36 11.50 8.86
CA ARG A 565 -2.11 11.97 7.68
C ARG A 565 -1.22 12.41 6.53
N ASN A 566 0.09 12.44 6.74
CA ASN A 566 1.06 12.85 5.74
C ASN A 566 2.30 11.95 5.78
N ARG A 567 3.27 12.16 6.68
CA ARG A 567 4.49 11.32 6.69
C ARG A 567 5.08 11.02 8.07
N LEU A 568 5.44 9.74 8.27
CA LEU A 568 6.30 9.25 9.35
C LEU A 568 7.51 8.54 8.75
N THR A 569 8.70 9.12 8.90
CA THR A 569 9.97 8.56 8.42
C THR A 569 10.79 8.02 9.58
N MET A 570 11.32 6.81 9.48
CA MET A 570 12.25 6.22 10.45
C MET A 570 13.70 6.45 10.01
N GLU A 571 14.56 6.94 10.90
CA GLU A 571 15.99 7.17 10.65
C GLU A 571 16.87 6.33 11.59
N ASN A 572 16.91 5.01 11.34
CA ASN A 572 17.73 3.98 12.01
C ASN A 572 17.54 3.82 13.54
N GLY A 573 16.52 4.47 14.12
CA GLY A 573 16.18 4.38 15.54
C GLY A 573 15.07 3.36 15.87
N THR A 574 14.76 3.25 17.16
CA THR A 574 13.59 2.51 17.66
C THR A 574 12.55 3.48 18.22
N LEU A 575 11.41 3.58 17.54
CA LEU A 575 10.21 4.22 18.08
C LEU A 575 9.47 3.22 18.97
N THR A 576 9.49 3.49 20.28
CA THR A 576 8.84 2.66 21.29
C THR A 576 7.34 3.01 21.33
N VAL A 577 6.51 2.18 20.72
CA VAL A 577 5.06 2.33 20.71
C VAL A 577 4.45 1.50 21.85
N GLY A 578 3.57 2.13 22.64
CA GLY A 578 2.82 1.49 23.71
C GLY A 578 1.67 0.59 23.22
N SER A 579 0.66 0.41 24.07
CA SER A 579 -0.53 -0.40 23.74
C SER A 579 -1.46 0.21 22.68
N ILE A 580 -1.18 1.44 22.22
CA ILE A 580 -2.01 2.22 21.31
C ILE A 580 -1.31 2.29 19.94
N ALA A 581 -2.05 1.98 18.87
CA ALA A 581 -1.49 1.80 17.53
C ALA A 581 -1.23 3.11 16.78
N ILE A 582 -0.34 3.04 15.79
CA ILE A 582 -0.21 4.06 14.74
C ILE A 582 -1.29 3.79 13.68
N SER A 583 -2.05 4.82 13.30
CA SER A 583 -2.95 4.80 12.15
C SER A 583 -2.33 5.61 11.03
N ASN A 584 -1.90 4.94 9.96
CA ASN A 584 -1.44 5.59 8.73
C ASN A 584 -2.64 5.81 7.82
N GLU A 585 -3.25 7.00 7.87
CA GLU A 585 -4.48 7.34 7.16
C GLU A 585 -4.30 7.34 5.62
N ALA A 586 -5.40 7.42 4.87
CA ALA A 586 -5.37 7.38 3.41
C ALA A 586 -4.52 8.53 2.82
N GLY A 587 -3.62 8.19 1.89
CA GLY A 587 -2.66 9.13 1.30
C GLY A 587 -1.39 9.37 2.13
N ALA A 588 -1.36 8.96 3.40
CA ALA A 588 -0.19 9.09 4.26
C ALA A 588 0.88 8.01 3.96
N LEU A 589 2.11 8.27 4.38
CA LEU A 589 3.29 7.41 4.17
C LEU A 589 4.00 7.10 5.49
N VAL A 590 4.35 5.82 5.68
CA VAL A 590 5.41 5.38 6.60
C VAL A 590 6.60 4.89 5.78
N ASP A 591 7.80 5.44 6.03
CA ASP A 591 9.01 5.10 5.28
C ASP A 591 10.26 5.08 6.16
N GLY A 592 11.44 4.88 5.55
CA GLY A 592 12.71 4.89 6.26
C GLY A 592 13.29 3.51 6.57
N ALA A 593 14.11 3.46 7.62
CA ALA A 593 14.74 2.28 8.20
C ALA A 593 14.79 2.42 9.73
N GLY A 594 14.77 1.31 10.48
CA GLY A 594 14.67 1.32 11.95
C GLY A 594 13.58 0.37 12.47
N THR A 595 13.13 0.58 13.71
CA THR A 595 12.13 -0.27 14.37
C THR A 595 10.94 0.54 14.91
N ILE A 596 9.72 0.10 14.61
CA ILE A 596 8.47 0.53 15.25
C ILE A 596 8.00 -0.64 16.13
N SER A 597 8.05 -0.49 17.46
CA SER A 597 7.84 -1.63 18.38
C SER A 597 6.38 -2.07 18.55
N GLY A 598 5.42 -1.38 17.93
CA GLY A 598 3.98 -1.64 18.07
C GLY A 598 3.27 -1.92 16.74
N THR A 599 1.94 -1.83 16.77
CA THR A 599 1.09 -2.10 15.62
C THR A 599 0.92 -0.86 14.73
N VAL A 600 1.02 -1.04 13.41
CA VAL A 600 0.65 -0.05 12.40
C VAL A 600 -0.59 -0.51 11.65
N ASN A 601 -1.68 0.24 11.76
CA ASN A 601 -2.87 0.11 10.93
C ASN A 601 -2.66 0.96 9.67
N ASN A 602 -2.43 0.31 8.54
CA ASN A 602 -2.14 0.96 7.27
C ASN A 602 -3.40 1.10 6.40
N LEU A 603 -3.82 2.35 6.18
CA LEU A 603 -4.82 2.77 5.19
C LEU A 603 -4.15 3.52 4.01
N GLY A 604 -2.92 3.99 4.19
CA GLY A 604 -2.07 4.64 3.19
C GLY A 604 -0.92 3.76 2.69
N ASN A 605 0.29 4.29 2.62
CA ASN A 605 1.47 3.62 2.08
C ASN A 605 2.50 3.26 3.17
N ILE A 606 3.09 2.07 3.08
CA ILE A 606 4.35 1.73 3.75
C ILE A 606 5.40 1.50 2.65
N THR A 607 6.55 2.18 2.72
CA THR A 607 7.63 2.02 1.73
C THR A 607 9.00 2.11 2.41
N PRO A 608 9.60 0.97 2.83
CA PRO A 608 10.93 0.96 3.42
C PRO A 608 11.97 1.48 2.43
N THR A 609 12.82 2.40 2.89
CA THR A 609 14.01 2.87 2.15
C THR A 609 15.30 2.19 2.61
N GLY A 610 15.21 1.32 3.64
CA GLY A 610 16.25 0.41 4.09
C GLY A 610 15.63 -0.78 4.83
N ALA A 611 16.24 -1.22 5.93
CA ALA A 611 15.67 -2.26 6.79
C ALA A 611 14.67 -1.65 7.79
N LEU A 612 13.37 -1.85 7.57
CA LEU A 612 12.30 -1.40 8.46
C LEU A 612 11.67 -2.60 9.20
N ALA A 613 11.62 -2.53 10.52
CA ALA A 613 10.92 -3.50 11.36
C ALA A 613 9.67 -2.87 11.98
N ILE A 614 8.53 -3.55 11.92
CA ILE A 614 7.26 -3.13 12.54
C ILE A 614 6.67 -4.35 13.23
N SER A 615 6.31 -4.29 14.52
CA SER A 615 5.87 -5.50 15.24
C SER A 615 4.68 -6.19 14.58
N ASN A 616 3.59 -5.45 14.29
CA ASN A 616 2.42 -5.96 13.57
C ASN A 616 1.93 -4.92 12.54
N ILE A 617 1.44 -5.40 11.39
CA ILE A 617 0.86 -4.56 10.34
C ILE A 617 -0.52 -5.07 9.98
N THR A 618 -1.51 -4.18 9.95
CA THR A 618 -2.83 -4.45 9.36
C THR A 618 -2.98 -3.58 8.11
N ASN A 619 -2.96 -4.17 6.91
CA ASN A 619 -2.98 -3.47 5.63
C ASN A 619 -4.40 -3.56 5.02
N THR A 620 -5.19 -2.48 5.14
CA THR A 620 -6.62 -2.45 4.77
C THR A 620 -6.88 -1.59 3.52
N THR A 621 -8.12 -1.45 3.07
CA THR A 621 -8.43 -0.64 1.87
C THR A 621 -8.19 0.86 2.14
N ALA A 622 -7.46 1.62 1.30
CA ALA A 622 -6.88 1.33 -0.03
C ALA A 622 -5.34 1.19 0.00
N ALA A 623 -4.81 0.63 1.08
CA ALA A 623 -3.41 0.71 1.47
C ALA A 623 -2.46 -0.16 0.62
N THR A 624 -1.22 0.29 0.49
CA THR A 624 -0.15 -0.44 -0.19
C THR A 624 1.08 -0.56 0.68
N ILE A 625 1.64 -1.77 0.77
CA ILE A 625 3.01 -1.99 1.22
C ILE A 625 3.86 -2.17 -0.04
N HIS A 626 4.91 -1.36 -0.23
CA HIS A 626 5.83 -1.46 -1.36
C HIS A 626 7.26 -1.66 -0.83
N VAL A 627 7.91 -2.78 -1.20
CA VAL A 627 9.28 -3.10 -0.78
C VAL A 627 10.17 -3.19 -2.02
N GLY A 628 10.97 -2.14 -2.24
CA GLY A 628 11.81 -1.97 -3.42
C GLY A 628 13.17 -2.68 -3.35
N PRO A 629 14.02 -2.52 -4.38
CA PRO A 629 15.29 -3.24 -4.47
C PRO A 629 16.22 -2.88 -3.30
N GLY A 630 16.80 -3.90 -2.65
CA GLY A 630 17.74 -3.72 -1.56
C GLY A 630 17.14 -3.24 -0.22
N THR A 631 15.82 -3.10 -0.12
CA THR A 631 15.12 -2.76 1.13
C THR A 631 14.37 -3.97 1.69
N SER A 632 14.04 -3.92 2.98
CA SER A 632 13.35 -5.03 3.65
C SER A 632 12.32 -4.55 4.66
N LEU A 633 11.24 -5.31 4.76
CA LEU A 633 10.23 -5.16 5.80
C LEU A 633 10.26 -6.40 6.70
N ARG A 634 10.42 -6.22 8.00
CA ARG A 634 10.28 -7.28 9.01
C ARG A 634 9.04 -7.02 9.85
N ALA A 635 8.21 -8.05 10.02
CA ALA A 635 7.11 -8.00 10.97
C ALA A 635 6.89 -9.36 11.64
N GLY A 636 6.33 -9.35 12.86
CA GLY A 636 5.83 -10.56 13.50
C GLY A 636 4.54 -11.05 12.83
N LEU A 637 3.67 -10.11 12.45
CA LEU A 637 2.42 -10.39 11.75
C LEU A 637 2.15 -9.32 10.69
N ILE A 638 1.80 -9.74 9.47
CA ILE A 638 1.20 -8.89 8.43
C ILE A 638 -0.17 -9.47 8.05
N ASN A 639 -1.24 -8.76 8.41
CA ASN A 639 -2.59 -9.03 7.92
C ASN A 639 -2.84 -8.21 6.65
N ASN A 640 -2.77 -8.84 5.49
CA ASN A 640 -2.96 -8.19 4.19
C ASN A 640 -4.38 -8.37 3.65
N PHE A 641 -5.18 -7.30 3.68
CA PHE A 641 -6.50 -7.23 3.04
C PHE A 641 -6.48 -6.42 1.73
N ASN A 642 -5.32 -5.89 1.32
CA ASN A 642 -5.14 -5.11 0.10
C ASN A 642 -3.77 -5.43 -0.56
N THR A 643 -2.92 -4.46 -0.92
CA THR A 643 -1.73 -4.73 -1.75
C THR A 643 -0.42 -4.81 -0.96
N ILE A 644 0.37 -5.86 -1.21
CA ILE A 644 1.82 -5.92 -0.98
C ILE A 644 2.50 -6.07 -2.34
N ARG A 645 3.39 -5.13 -2.68
CA ARG A 645 4.19 -5.10 -3.91
C ARG A 645 5.66 -5.27 -3.58
N LEU A 646 6.29 -6.32 -4.10
CA LEU A 646 7.74 -6.56 -3.98
C LEU A 646 8.41 -6.22 -5.31
N ASP A 647 9.33 -5.26 -5.31
CA ASP A 647 10.12 -4.86 -6.49
C ASP A 647 11.60 -5.19 -6.28
N GLY A 648 11.88 -6.46 -6.01
CA GLY A 648 13.22 -6.97 -5.65
C GLY A 648 13.55 -6.86 -4.15
N GLY A 649 12.66 -6.30 -3.35
CA GLY A 649 12.76 -6.26 -1.89
C GLY A 649 12.42 -7.58 -1.19
N SER A 650 12.51 -7.59 0.13
CA SER A 650 12.25 -8.79 0.94
C SER A 650 11.32 -8.53 2.14
N LEU A 651 10.31 -9.39 2.32
CA LEU A 651 9.68 -9.61 3.62
C LEU A 651 10.57 -10.58 4.42
N THR A 652 11.02 -10.18 5.59
CA THR A 652 12.07 -10.88 6.36
C THR A 652 11.62 -11.30 7.74
N GLY A 653 12.26 -12.33 8.29
CA GLY A 653 12.00 -12.85 9.63
C GLY A 653 11.24 -14.18 9.62
N LEU A 654 11.98 -15.28 9.72
CA LEU A 654 11.48 -16.66 9.64
C LEU A 654 10.41 -17.06 10.67
N SER A 655 10.29 -16.32 11.78
CA SER A 655 9.28 -16.55 12.82
C SER A 655 8.04 -15.66 12.69
N GLY A 656 7.95 -14.87 11.63
CA GLY A 656 6.79 -14.03 11.34
C GLY A 656 5.77 -14.74 10.45
N GLN A 657 4.55 -14.20 10.39
CA GLN A 657 3.47 -14.70 9.53
C GLN A 657 2.92 -13.58 8.62
N VAL A 658 2.61 -13.93 7.38
CA VAL A 658 1.92 -13.07 6.41
C VAL A 658 0.59 -13.74 6.05
N PHE A 659 -0.51 -13.19 6.54
CA PHE A 659 -1.85 -13.62 6.17
C PHE A 659 -2.32 -12.83 4.95
N ASN A 660 -2.50 -13.51 3.82
CA ASN A 660 -3.11 -12.91 2.63
C ASN A 660 -4.62 -13.16 2.67
N GLN A 661 -5.35 -12.19 3.23
CA GLN A 661 -6.72 -12.32 3.71
C GLN A 661 -7.77 -12.09 2.62
N ALA A 662 -8.91 -12.78 2.72
CA ALA A 662 -10.11 -12.50 1.95
C ALA A 662 -10.65 -11.10 2.30
N ASN A 663 -11.18 -10.41 1.29
CA ASN A 663 -11.80 -9.11 1.44
C ASN A 663 -12.92 -8.97 0.41
N ALA A 664 -14.16 -9.07 0.88
CA ALA A 664 -15.35 -9.02 0.03
C ALA A 664 -15.52 -7.70 -0.75
N ALA A 665 -14.87 -6.62 -0.33
CA ALA A 665 -14.92 -5.34 -1.04
C ALA A 665 -14.04 -5.32 -2.30
N ASN A 666 -12.90 -6.04 -2.29
CA ASN A 666 -11.82 -5.88 -3.29
C ASN A 666 -11.36 -7.20 -3.95
N GLY A 667 -11.90 -8.36 -3.56
CA GLY A 667 -11.44 -9.67 -4.07
C GLY A 667 -10.24 -10.27 -3.33
N GLY A 668 -10.00 -9.86 -2.07
CA GLY A 668 -8.89 -10.34 -1.25
C GLY A 668 -7.60 -9.53 -1.33
N GLY A 669 -6.64 -9.88 -0.48
CA GLY A 669 -5.29 -9.34 -0.51
C GLY A 669 -4.53 -9.80 -1.75
N LEU A 670 -3.77 -8.88 -2.36
CA LEU A 670 -2.84 -9.15 -3.45
C LEU A 670 -1.41 -9.05 -2.93
N ILE A 671 -0.62 -10.10 -3.14
CA ILE A 671 0.84 -10.04 -3.04
C ILE A 671 1.40 -10.18 -4.46
N SER A 672 2.12 -9.18 -4.96
CA SER A 672 2.61 -9.17 -6.34
C SER A 672 4.06 -8.74 -6.51
N GLY A 673 4.63 -9.03 -7.68
CA GLY A 673 5.97 -8.63 -8.10
C GLY A 673 6.99 -9.76 -8.12
N GLY A 674 8.17 -9.47 -7.56
CA GLY A 674 9.32 -10.35 -7.46
C GLY A 674 10.22 -9.91 -6.30
N GLY A 675 10.89 -10.85 -5.63
CA GLY A 675 11.51 -10.61 -4.32
C GLY A 675 11.39 -11.84 -3.43
N ILE A 676 11.61 -11.67 -2.12
CA ILE A 676 11.63 -12.79 -1.16
C ILE A 676 10.54 -12.62 -0.09
N ILE A 677 9.82 -13.69 0.19
CA ILE A 677 8.96 -13.86 1.37
C ILE A 677 9.60 -14.94 2.24
N GLU A 678 10.29 -14.50 3.31
CA GLU A 678 10.83 -15.40 4.33
C GLU A 678 9.85 -15.83 5.42
N PRO A 679 8.93 -14.96 5.90
CA PRO A 679 7.86 -15.36 6.81
C PRO A 679 6.98 -16.48 6.26
N GLU A 680 6.27 -17.16 7.16
CA GLU A 680 5.25 -18.14 6.79
C GLU A 680 4.06 -17.44 6.09
N LEU A 681 3.77 -17.85 4.86
CA LEU A 681 2.66 -17.33 4.09
C LEU A 681 1.39 -18.17 4.33
N VAL A 682 0.39 -17.55 4.94
CA VAL A 682 -0.95 -18.11 5.10
C VAL A 682 -1.85 -17.54 3.99
N MET A 683 -2.38 -18.43 3.15
CA MET A 683 -3.24 -18.10 2.01
C MET A 683 -4.69 -18.22 2.43
N ASN A 684 -5.34 -17.12 2.83
CA ASN A 684 -6.70 -17.11 3.39
C ASN A 684 -7.68 -16.32 2.50
N GLY A 685 -7.73 -16.64 1.21
CA GLY A 685 -8.60 -16.01 0.21
C GLY A 685 -7.96 -14.81 -0.53
N GLY A 686 -6.66 -14.62 -0.39
CA GLY A 686 -5.88 -13.67 -1.20
C GLY A 686 -5.23 -14.30 -2.44
N THR A 687 -4.81 -13.45 -3.39
CA THR A 687 -4.05 -13.83 -4.58
C THR A 687 -2.56 -13.56 -4.40
N VAL A 688 -1.71 -14.49 -4.84
CA VAL A 688 -0.26 -14.28 -4.99
C VAL A 688 0.11 -14.33 -6.47
N ARG A 689 0.78 -13.30 -6.97
CA ARG A 689 1.04 -13.11 -8.40
C ARG A 689 2.50 -12.76 -8.67
N ALA A 690 3.26 -13.67 -9.27
CA ALA A 690 4.57 -13.35 -9.81
C ALA A 690 4.39 -12.59 -11.14
N ASP A 691 4.66 -11.28 -11.15
CA ASP A 691 4.51 -10.39 -12.31
C ASP A 691 5.66 -9.40 -12.54
N LEU A 692 6.81 -9.64 -11.92
CA LEU A 692 8.07 -8.95 -12.23
C LEU A 692 9.02 -9.87 -13.04
N PRO A 693 9.27 -9.63 -14.34
CA PRO A 693 10.10 -10.52 -15.16
C PRO A 693 11.58 -10.56 -14.76
N THR A 694 12.10 -9.50 -14.13
CA THR A 694 13.53 -9.35 -13.82
C THR A 694 13.97 -10.01 -12.53
N VAL A 695 13.05 -10.31 -11.61
CA VAL A 695 13.35 -10.90 -10.30
C VAL A 695 12.28 -11.96 -9.98
N PRO A 696 12.66 -13.21 -9.64
CA PRO A 696 11.68 -14.22 -9.25
C PRO A 696 10.98 -13.84 -7.94
N LEU A 697 9.69 -14.20 -7.81
CA LEU A 697 9.03 -14.20 -6.52
C LEU A 697 9.36 -15.51 -5.79
N VAL A 698 10.05 -15.42 -4.66
CA VAL A 698 10.53 -16.57 -3.87
C VAL A 698 9.77 -16.66 -2.56
N ILE A 699 9.17 -17.81 -2.28
CA ILE A 699 8.41 -18.05 -1.05
C ILE A 699 9.07 -19.20 -0.29
N LYS A 700 9.53 -18.94 0.94
CA LYS A 700 10.30 -19.89 1.76
C LYS A 700 9.44 -20.83 2.60
N ALA A 701 8.27 -20.38 3.05
CA ALA A 701 7.35 -21.15 3.87
C ALA A 701 5.90 -20.84 3.45
N ILE A 702 5.06 -21.87 3.40
CA ILE A 702 3.64 -21.80 3.01
C ILE A 702 2.87 -22.71 3.96
N ASP A 703 1.81 -22.19 4.56
CA ASP A 703 0.91 -22.92 5.46
C ASP A 703 -0.52 -22.97 4.86
N ILE A 704 -1.57 -22.80 5.67
CA ILE A 704 -2.98 -23.00 5.30
C ILE A 704 -3.33 -22.32 3.97
N GLN A 705 -4.01 -23.07 3.10
CA GLN A 705 -4.47 -22.65 1.79
C GLN A 705 -6.00 -22.76 1.71
N ASP A 706 -6.69 -21.65 1.97
CA ASP A 706 -8.14 -21.56 1.76
C ASP A 706 -8.46 -21.70 0.25
N PRO A 707 -9.46 -22.51 -0.14
CA PRO A 707 -9.81 -22.76 -1.55
C PRO A 707 -10.17 -21.54 -2.39
N SER A 708 -10.48 -20.38 -1.79
CA SER A 708 -10.72 -19.12 -2.50
C SER A 708 -9.43 -18.37 -2.89
N SER A 709 -8.27 -18.82 -2.40
CA SER A 709 -6.96 -18.25 -2.74
C SER A 709 -6.44 -18.79 -4.08
N GLN A 710 -5.41 -18.16 -4.66
CA GLN A 710 -4.75 -18.66 -5.89
C GLN A 710 -3.30 -18.20 -6.03
N PHE A 711 -2.51 -18.98 -6.77
CA PHE A 711 -1.19 -18.57 -7.29
C PHE A 711 -1.28 -18.28 -8.79
N ILE A 712 -0.66 -17.18 -9.21
CA ILE A 712 -0.59 -16.75 -10.61
C ILE A 712 0.88 -16.50 -10.99
N VAL A 713 1.28 -16.98 -12.17
CA VAL A 713 2.58 -16.67 -12.78
C VAL A 713 2.32 -16.00 -14.13
N ALA A 714 2.66 -14.71 -14.24
CA ALA A 714 2.52 -13.95 -15.49
C ALA A 714 3.54 -14.39 -16.56
N PRO A 715 3.33 -14.05 -17.85
CA PRO A 715 4.29 -14.34 -18.92
C PRO A 715 5.69 -13.80 -18.58
N ASN A 716 6.73 -14.55 -18.95
CA ASN A 716 8.14 -14.25 -18.65
C ASN A 716 8.49 -14.07 -17.15
N CYS A 717 7.58 -14.38 -16.22
CA CYS A 717 7.81 -14.24 -14.78
C CYS A 717 8.08 -15.59 -14.12
N THR A 718 8.74 -15.58 -12.96
CA THR A 718 9.11 -16.81 -12.23
C THR A 718 8.56 -16.78 -10.80
N LEU A 719 7.87 -17.85 -10.41
CA LEU A 719 7.46 -18.12 -9.04
C LEU A 719 8.25 -19.32 -8.52
N ASN A 720 8.93 -19.18 -7.38
CA ASN A 720 9.76 -20.20 -6.76
C ASN A 720 9.21 -20.55 -5.37
N LEU A 721 8.56 -21.71 -5.26
CA LEU A 721 7.94 -22.22 -4.04
C LEU A 721 8.91 -23.23 -3.41
N GLN A 722 9.81 -22.76 -2.54
CA GLN A 722 10.95 -23.56 -2.08
C GLN A 722 10.61 -24.83 -1.27
N PRO A 723 9.60 -24.86 -0.36
CA PRO A 723 9.30 -26.06 0.41
C PRO A 723 8.60 -27.12 -0.44
N ASN A 724 8.68 -28.39 -0.03
CA ASN A 724 7.73 -29.40 -0.49
C ASN A 724 6.35 -29.07 0.13
N PHE A 725 5.28 -29.02 -0.66
CA PHE A 725 3.95 -28.67 -0.14
C PHE A 725 2.81 -29.38 -0.88
N VAL A 726 1.63 -29.39 -0.25
CA VAL A 726 0.37 -29.83 -0.86
C VAL A 726 -0.32 -28.61 -1.45
N ASN A 727 -0.54 -28.60 -2.77
CA ASN A 727 -1.27 -27.53 -3.43
C ASN A 727 -2.79 -27.71 -3.27
N GLY A 728 -3.35 -26.94 -2.33
CA GLY A 728 -4.78 -26.86 -2.03
C GLY A 728 -5.53 -25.77 -2.82
N VAL A 729 -4.88 -25.09 -3.77
CA VAL A 729 -5.45 -23.96 -4.52
C VAL A 729 -5.18 -24.07 -6.03
N PRO A 730 -5.79 -23.24 -6.88
CA PRO A 730 -5.40 -23.14 -8.29
C PRO A 730 -4.04 -22.47 -8.46
N ILE A 731 -3.13 -23.12 -9.20
CA ILE A 731 -1.90 -22.53 -9.73
C ILE A 731 -2.08 -22.28 -11.22
N THR A 732 -1.98 -21.02 -11.66
CA THR A 732 -2.22 -20.61 -13.05
C THR A 732 -0.97 -19.99 -13.68
N LEU A 733 -0.46 -20.60 -14.76
CA LEU A 733 0.64 -20.06 -15.56
C LEU A 733 0.04 -19.36 -16.80
N GLN A 734 0.30 -18.06 -16.99
CA GLN A 734 -0.45 -17.22 -17.94
C GLN A 734 0.18 -17.09 -19.34
N GLY A 735 1.11 -17.96 -19.72
CA GLY A 735 1.66 -18.01 -21.08
C GLY A 735 3.17 -18.25 -21.17
N SER A 736 3.72 -18.00 -22.36
CA SER A 736 5.15 -18.17 -22.65
C SER A 736 6.06 -17.52 -21.60
N GLY A 737 7.11 -18.26 -21.22
CA GLY A 737 8.09 -17.81 -20.24
C GLY A 737 7.59 -17.73 -18.78
N ALA A 738 6.33 -18.06 -18.48
CA ALA A 738 5.89 -18.27 -17.10
C ALA A 738 6.55 -19.54 -16.54
N ARG A 739 7.19 -19.44 -15.36
CA ARG A 739 7.95 -20.55 -14.76
C ARG A 739 7.58 -20.78 -13.30
N LEU A 740 7.19 -22.00 -12.97
CA LEU A 740 7.02 -22.49 -11.61
C LEU A 740 8.24 -23.36 -11.24
N LEU A 741 8.93 -22.98 -10.16
CA LEU A 741 10.14 -23.64 -9.65
C LEU A 741 9.97 -24.00 -8.16
N GLY A 742 10.90 -24.81 -7.63
CA GLY A 742 11.04 -25.06 -6.19
C GLY A 742 10.90 -26.53 -5.79
N GLY A 743 10.27 -26.78 -4.63
CA GLY A 743 10.12 -28.11 -4.02
C GLY A 743 9.14 -29.03 -4.76
N THR A 744 8.95 -30.24 -4.23
CA THR A 744 7.95 -31.20 -4.73
C THR A 744 6.54 -30.71 -4.44
N ILE A 745 5.67 -30.70 -5.45
CA ILE A 745 4.26 -30.32 -5.34
C ILE A 745 3.41 -31.58 -5.32
N THR A 746 2.68 -31.80 -4.22
CA THR A 746 1.53 -32.72 -4.23
C THR A 746 0.32 -31.93 -4.70
N ASN A 747 -0.04 -32.03 -5.98
CA ASN A 747 -1.15 -31.27 -6.55
C ASN A 747 -2.48 -31.89 -6.14
N ALA A 748 -3.22 -31.26 -5.22
CA ALA A 748 -4.54 -31.73 -4.77
C ALA A 748 -5.71 -31.01 -5.48
N VAL A 749 -5.48 -29.80 -6.01
CA VAL A 749 -6.52 -29.01 -6.71
C VAL A 749 -6.19 -28.85 -8.19
N SER A 750 -5.42 -27.83 -8.61
CA SER A 750 -5.10 -27.68 -10.03
C SER A 750 -3.79 -26.94 -10.33
N ILE A 751 -3.12 -27.37 -11.40
CA ILE A 751 -2.07 -26.64 -12.10
C ILE A 751 -2.54 -26.47 -13.55
N LYS A 752 -2.66 -25.23 -14.02
CA LYS A 752 -3.26 -24.94 -15.32
C LYS A 752 -2.60 -23.79 -16.09
N GLY A 753 -2.93 -23.69 -17.38
CA GLY A 753 -2.47 -22.62 -18.26
C GLY A 753 -1.35 -23.07 -19.18
N ALA A 754 -0.39 -22.18 -19.46
CA ALA A 754 0.75 -22.45 -20.33
C ALA A 754 2.03 -21.89 -19.72
N GLY A 755 3.16 -22.59 -19.89
CA GLY A 755 4.44 -22.29 -19.26
C GLY A 755 5.18 -23.54 -18.76
N GLN A 756 6.28 -23.33 -18.03
CA GLN A 756 7.12 -24.40 -17.48
C GLN A 756 6.79 -24.69 -16.02
N VAL A 757 6.59 -25.96 -15.67
CA VAL A 757 6.64 -26.47 -14.30
C VAL A 757 7.93 -27.30 -14.14
N ALA A 758 8.86 -26.80 -13.34
CA ALA A 758 10.14 -27.48 -13.04
C ALA A 758 10.15 -28.20 -11.69
N ASN A 759 9.11 -28.02 -10.88
CA ASN A 759 8.85 -28.81 -9.68
C ASN A 759 8.55 -30.27 -10.07
N ARG A 760 8.93 -31.21 -9.22
CA ARG A 760 8.39 -32.58 -9.28
C ARG A 760 6.92 -32.54 -8.85
N VAL A 761 6.01 -33.08 -9.68
CA VAL A 761 4.57 -33.06 -9.43
C VAL A 761 4.05 -34.47 -9.14
N LEU A 762 3.43 -34.63 -7.98
CA LEU A 762 2.59 -35.77 -7.63
C LEU A 762 1.13 -35.35 -7.84
N ASN A 763 0.52 -35.74 -8.96
CA ASN A 763 -0.80 -35.27 -9.35
C ASN A 763 -1.92 -36.12 -8.74
N ASN A 764 -2.67 -35.53 -7.81
CA ASN A 764 -3.92 -36.06 -7.23
C ASN A 764 -5.16 -35.23 -7.65
N GLY A 765 -4.94 -34.03 -8.20
CA GLY A 765 -5.96 -33.13 -8.75
C GLY A 765 -5.85 -33.02 -10.27
N VAL A 766 -6.01 -31.82 -10.82
CA VAL A 766 -6.02 -31.58 -12.27
C VAL A 766 -4.73 -30.92 -12.76
N ILE A 767 -4.13 -31.45 -13.82
CA ILE A 767 -3.16 -30.76 -14.69
C ILE A 767 -3.88 -30.43 -16.01
N ARG A 768 -3.87 -29.18 -16.45
CA ARG A 768 -4.65 -28.76 -17.63
C ARG A 768 -3.95 -27.68 -18.44
N ALA A 769 -3.54 -28.00 -19.67
CA ALA A 769 -3.00 -26.98 -20.58
C ALA A 769 -4.12 -26.02 -21.04
N GLU A 770 -3.88 -24.71 -20.99
CA GLU A 770 -4.78 -23.68 -21.51
C GLU A 770 -3.98 -22.52 -22.13
N ASN A 771 -4.34 -22.11 -23.35
CA ASN A 771 -3.69 -21.04 -24.12
C ASN A 771 -2.21 -21.33 -24.51
N GLY A 772 -1.84 -22.59 -24.73
CA GLY A 772 -0.51 -23.00 -25.20
C GLY A 772 -0.05 -24.36 -24.67
N GLU A 773 1.26 -24.55 -24.58
CA GLU A 773 1.89 -25.74 -23.97
C GLU A 773 2.09 -25.56 -22.45
N LEU A 774 1.75 -26.59 -21.68
CA LEU A 774 2.12 -26.73 -20.27
C LEU A 774 3.17 -27.83 -20.13
N SER A 775 4.43 -27.45 -19.94
CA SER A 775 5.57 -28.38 -19.92
C SER A 775 5.96 -28.75 -18.48
N LEU A 776 5.76 -30.01 -18.09
CA LEU A 776 6.24 -30.60 -16.85
C LEU A 776 7.63 -31.19 -17.08
N THR A 777 8.64 -30.53 -16.50
CA THR A 777 10.06 -30.76 -16.88
C THR A 777 10.86 -31.56 -15.88
N ALA A 778 10.40 -31.68 -14.62
CA ALA A 778 11.03 -32.54 -13.62
C ALA A 778 10.95 -34.03 -13.99
N ALA A 779 11.92 -34.82 -13.53
CA ALA A 779 11.85 -36.27 -13.55
C ALA A 779 10.93 -36.81 -12.44
N ALA A 780 10.44 -38.04 -12.61
CA ALA A 780 9.62 -38.77 -11.63
C ALA A 780 8.32 -38.04 -11.21
N ASN A 781 7.70 -37.31 -12.15
CA ASN A 781 6.31 -36.90 -12.04
C ASN A 781 5.39 -38.13 -12.06
N THR A 782 4.24 -38.05 -11.38
CA THR A 782 3.28 -39.17 -11.32
C THR A 782 1.85 -38.69 -11.45
N ASN A 783 1.02 -39.37 -12.23
CA ASN A 783 -0.44 -39.22 -12.18
C ASN A 783 -1.02 -40.35 -11.32
N THR A 784 -1.50 -40.04 -10.12
CA THR A 784 -2.07 -41.04 -9.19
C THR A 784 -3.50 -41.40 -9.59
N SER A 785 -4.12 -42.37 -8.93
CA SER A 785 -5.50 -42.80 -9.23
C SER A 785 -6.56 -41.70 -9.10
N ALA A 786 -6.31 -40.67 -8.30
CA ALA A 786 -7.17 -39.49 -8.20
C ALA A 786 -6.87 -38.42 -9.27
N GLY A 787 -5.65 -38.44 -9.83
CA GLY A 787 -5.14 -37.41 -10.72
C GLY A 787 -5.76 -37.43 -12.12
N GLN A 788 -6.00 -36.23 -12.66
CA GLN A 788 -6.41 -36.02 -14.05
C GLN A 788 -5.39 -35.15 -14.79
N ILE A 789 -5.09 -35.52 -16.02
CA ILE A 789 -4.36 -34.72 -17.00
C ILE A 789 -5.33 -34.40 -18.14
N GLN A 790 -5.53 -33.12 -18.45
CA GLN A 790 -6.51 -32.65 -19.44
C GLN A 790 -5.79 -31.89 -20.56
N ALA A 791 -5.82 -32.46 -21.77
CA ALA A 791 -5.32 -31.84 -23.00
C ALA A 791 -6.51 -31.34 -23.84
N VAL A 792 -6.83 -30.06 -23.72
CA VAL A 792 -8.01 -29.43 -24.36
C VAL A 792 -7.67 -28.83 -25.73
N THR A 793 -8.67 -28.69 -26.62
CA THR A 793 -8.54 -28.26 -28.02
C THR A 793 -7.39 -27.28 -28.28
N GLY A 794 -6.40 -27.69 -29.08
CA GLY A 794 -5.29 -26.84 -29.51
C GLY A 794 -4.24 -26.52 -28.45
N ASN A 795 -4.22 -27.24 -27.33
CA ASN A 795 -3.24 -27.09 -26.25
C ASN A 795 -2.53 -28.42 -25.96
N THR A 796 -1.28 -28.33 -25.50
CA THR A 796 -0.42 -29.50 -25.30
C THR A 796 -0.02 -29.62 -23.82
N VAL A 797 -0.22 -30.79 -23.21
CA VAL A 797 0.43 -31.14 -21.94
C VAL A 797 1.66 -31.99 -22.27
N SER A 798 2.84 -31.48 -21.91
CA SER A 798 4.13 -32.04 -22.28
C SER A 798 4.90 -32.53 -21.05
N TYR A 799 5.38 -33.76 -21.07
CA TYR A 799 6.23 -34.35 -20.02
C TYR A 799 7.64 -34.55 -20.58
N THR A 800 8.49 -33.52 -20.49
CA THR A 800 9.80 -33.52 -21.18
C THR A 800 10.78 -34.55 -20.62
N SER A 801 10.58 -35.00 -19.39
CA SER A 801 11.34 -36.07 -18.73
C SER A 801 10.54 -37.39 -18.59
N GLY A 802 9.39 -37.49 -19.27
CA GLY A 802 8.50 -38.66 -19.29
C GLY A 802 7.62 -38.85 -18.05
N LEU A 803 6.36 -39.26 -18.29
CA LEU A 803 5.46 -39.87 -17.32
C LEU A 803 5.56 -41.39 -17.47
N ALA A 804 6.26 -42.05 -16.54
CA ALA A 804 6.50 -43.50 -16.61
C ALA A 804 5.22 -44.34 -16.46
N SER A 805 4.28 -43.89 -15.62
CA SER A 805 2.99 -44.57 -15.38
C SER A 805 1.85 -43.58 -15.14
N ASN A 806 0.71 -43.85 -15.78
CA ASN A 806 -0.56 -43.20 -15.52
C ASN A 806 -1.47 -44.14 -14.71
N PHE A 807 -1.77 -43.81 -13.44
CA PHE A 807 -2.78 -44.52 -12.64
C PHE A 807 -4.14 -43.84 -12.66
N GLY A 808 -4.20 -42.55 -13.00
CA GLY A 808 -5.41 -41.74 -13.07
C GLY A 808 -5.96 -41.63 -14.50
N ALA A 809 -6.53 -40.47 -14.82
CA ALA A 809 -7.08 -40.20 -16.15
C ALA A 809 -6.16 -39.27 -16.98
N ILE A 810 -5.95 -39.62 -18.25
CA ILE A 810 -5.51 -38.70 -19.31
C ILE A 810 -6.72 -38.46 -20.21
N GLN A 811 -7.24 -37.24 -20.22
CA GLN A 811 -8.43 -36.82 -20.96
C GLN A 811 -8.02 -35.93 -22.12
N LEU A 812 -8.22 -36.41 -23.34
CA LEU A 812 -7.99 -35.69 -24.58
C LEU A 812 -9.32 -35.07 -25.04
N SER A 813 -9.36 -33.76 -25.19
CA SER A 813 -10.54 -33.01 -25.66
C SER A 813 -10.18 -32.13 -26.86
N GLY A 814 -9.46 -32.72 -27.83
CA GLY A 814 -8.92 -32.06 -29.03
C GLY A 814 -7.51 -31.48 -28.85
N GLY A 815 -6.89 -31.68 -27.69
CA GLY A 815 -5.49 -31.29 -27.43
C GLY A 815 -4.51 -32.45 -27.60
N GLU A 816 -3.27 -32.21 -27.21
CA GLU A 816 -2.16 -33.17 -27.28
C GLU A 816 -1.67 -33.57 -25.89
N PHE A 817 -1.47 -34.87 -25.66
CA PHE A 817 -0.60 -35.36 -24.60
C PHE A 817 0.72 -35.82 -25.20
N ASN A 818 1.82 -35.20 -24.78
CA ASN A 818 3.16 -35.48 -25.30
C ASN A 818 4.08 -36.02 -24.19
N ASN A 819 4.49 -37.27 -24.31
CA ASN A 819 5.42 -37.91 -23.37
C ASN A 819 6.90 -37.77 -23.80
N ASN A 820 7.22 -36.88 -24.74
CA ASN A 820 8.55 -36.59 -25.26
C ASN A 820 9.36 -37.84 -25.66
N GLY A 821 8.71 -38.79 -26.34
CA GLY A 821 9.35 -40.05 -26.77
C GLY A 821 9.69 -41.04 -25.65
N PHE A 822 9.29 -40.80 -24.39
CA PHE A 822 9.43 -41.77 -23.31
C PHE A 822 8.29 -42.78 -23.30
N ALA A 823 8.56 -44.00 -22.81
CA ALA A 823 7.54 -45.03 -22.61
C ALA A 823 6.58 -44.67 -21.47
N MET A 824 5.31 -45.08 -21.59
CA MET A 824 4.26 -44.90 -20.57
C MET A 824 3.45 -46.18 -20.38
N ALA A 825 3.30 -46.61 -19.12
CA ALA A 825 2.34 -47.64 -18.73
C ALA A 825 1.00 -47.00 -18.31
N ASN A 826 -0.08 -47.26 -19.04
CA ASN A 826 -1.43 -46.86 -18.65
C ASN A 826 -2.07 -47.94 -17.75
N GLN A 827 -2.08 -47.66 -16.43
CA GLN A 827 -2.78 -48.44 -15.40
C GLN A 827 -4.18 -47.87 -15.10
N GLY A 828 -4.43 -46.61 -15.46
CA GLY A 828 -5.71 -45.92 -15.34
C GLY A 828 -6.45 -45.85 -16.68
N VAL A 829 -6.91 -44.65 -17.03
CA VAL A 829 -7.73 -44.40 -18.23
C VAL A 829 -7.06 -43.38 -19.14
N VAL A 830 -7.04 -43.65 -20.45
CA VAL A 830 -6.87 -42.62 -21.49
C VAL A 830 -8.18 -42.48 -22.25
N SER A 831 -8.74 -41.29 -22.41
CA SER A 831 -10.05 -41.14 -23.06
C SER A 831 -10.24 -39.85 -23.86
N GLY A 832 -11.20 -39.89 -24.78
CA GLY A 832 -11.64 -38.75 -25.59
C GLY A 832 -11.04 -38.73 -26.99
N ARG A 833 -10.55 -37.58 -27.45
CA ARG A 833 -10.02 -37.37 -28.82
C ARG A 833 -8.89 -36.36 -28.85
N GLY A 834 -7.97 -36.46 -29.81
CA GLY A 834 -6.81 -35.58 -29.92
C GLY A 834 -5.52 -36.35 -30.23
N THR A 835 -4.36 -35.76 -29.92
CA THR A 835 -3.06 -36.40 -30.19
C THR A 835 -2.48 -37.06 -28.95
N LEU A 836 -1.95 -38.27 -29.10
CA LEU A 836 -1.29 -39.03 -28.04
C LEU A 836 0.09 -39.49 -28.52
N GLN A 837 1.16 -38.89 -27.98
CA GLN A 837 2.54 -39.16 -28.39
C GLN A 837 3.39 -39.73 -27.24
N ALA A 838 4.11 -40.82 -27.50
CA ALA A 838 5.03 -41.47 -26.55
C ALA A 838 6.03 -42.37 -27.29
N GLY A 839 7.07 -42.88 -26.61
CA GLY A 839 7.99 -43.86 -27.20
C GLY A 839 7.47 -45.30 -27.22
N LEU A 840 6.53 -45.60 -26.32
CA LEU A 840 5.79 -46.87 -26.21
C LEU A 840 4.60 -46.61 -25.28
N ILE A 841 3.44 -47.17 -25.62
CA ILE A 841 2.23 -47.14 -24.78
C ILE A 841 1.87 -48.57 -24.41
N THR A 842 2.02 -48.93 -23.14
CA THR A 842 1.52 -50.20 -22.61
C THR A 842 0.18 -49.98 -21.93
N ASN A 843 -0.92 -50.39 -22.55
CA ASN A 843 -2.25 -50.30 -21.97
C ASN A 843 -2.57 -51.53 -21.12
N ASN A 844 -2.59 -51.37 -19.79
CA ASN A 844 -2.94 -52.44 -18.84
C ASN A 844 -4.38 -52.34 -18.33
N ASN A 845 -5.08 -51.23 -18.60
CA ASN A 845 -6.45 -51.00 -18.15
C ASN A 845 -7.33 -50.49 -19.28
N LEU A 846 -7.61 -49.18 -19.41
CA LEU A 846 -8.59 -48.69 -20.39
C LEU A 846 -8.05 -47.57 -21.29
N MET A 847 -8.26 -47.70 -22.60
CA MET A 847 -8.31 -46.57 -23.54
C MET A 847 -9.66 -46.49 -24.23
N PHE A 848 -10.22 -45.29 -24.33
CA PHE A 848 -11.59 -45.06 -24.81
C PHE A 848 -11.65 -43.82 -25.71
N PHE A 849 -11.50 -44.03 -27.02
CA PHE A 849 -11.42 -42.95 -28.01
C PHE A 849 -12.80 -42.66 -28.60
N SER A 850 -13.24 -41.39 -28.60
CA SER A 850 -14.64 -41.03 -28.89
C SER A 850 -14.85 -39.61 -29.40
N GLY A 851 -15.77 -39.45 -30.36
CA GLY A 851 -16.35 -38.15 -30.72
C GLY A 851 -15.51 -37.26 -31.63
N GLY A 852 -14.61 -37.83 -32.45
CA GLY A 852 -13.79 -37.15 -33.45
C GLY A 852 -12.52 -37.93 -33.78
N SER A 853 -11.53 -37.26 -34.37
CA SER A 853 -10.24 -37.87 -34.72
C SER A 853 -9.29 -38.00 -33.51
N THR A 854 -8.58 -39.12 -33.45
CA THR A 854 -7.49 -39.38 -32.50
C THR A 854 -6.27 -39.90 -33.25
N ASP A 855 -5.12 -39.27 -33.06
CA ASP A 855 -3.85 -39.67 -33.66
C ASP A 855 -2.91 -40.23 -32.58
N VAL A 856 -2.46 -41.48 -32.75
CA VAL A 856 -1.58 -42.17 -31.80
C VAL A 856 -0.20 -42.37 -32.42
N PHE A 857 0.75 -41.56 -31.97
CA PHE A 857 2.17 -41.58 -32.37
C PHE A 857 3.00 -42.28 -31.29
N ALA A 858 2.80 -43.58 -31.17
CA ALA A 858 3.58 -44.47 -30.33
C ALA A 858 3.31 -45.93 -30.71
N PRO A 859 4.30 -46.84 -30.65
CA PRO A 859 4.04 -48.27 -30.56
C PRO A 859 3.06 -48.56 -29.41
N VAL A 860 2.04 -49.37 -29.66
CA VAL A 860 1.02 -49.73 -28.65
C VAL A 860 1.13 -51.20 -28.31
N THR A 861 1.16 -51.54 -27.02
CA THR A 861 0.91 -52.89 -26.52
C THR A 861 -0.33 -52.88 -25.65
N ASN A 862 -1.39 -53.55 -26.09
CA ASN A 862 -2.65 -53.66 -25.36
C ASN A 862 -2.76 -54.98 -24.60
N ALA A 863 -2.82 -54.88 -23.27
CA ALA A 863 -3.10 -55.96 -22.33
C ALA A 863 -4.41 -55.77 -21.54
N GLY A 864 -5.04 -54.60 -21.65
CA GLY A 864 -6.36 -54.29 -21.11
C GLY A 864 -7.40 -54.13 -22.23
N GLN A 865 -8.21 -53.07 -22.18
CA GLN A 865 -9.25 -52.75 -23.14
C GLN A 865 -8.92 -51.48 -23.93
N ILE A 866 -9.10 -51.52 -25.26
CA ILE A 866 -9.14 -50.34 -26.12
C ILE A 866 -10.46 -50.33 -26.89
N THR A 867 -11.21 -49.23 -26.80
CA THR A 867 -12.48 -49.04 -27.51
C THR A 867 -12.41 -47.77 -28.36
N VAL A 868 -12.74 -47.89 -29.66
CA VAL A 868 -12.93 -46.75 -30.58
C VAL A 868 -14.43 -46.60 -30.85
N THR A 869 -15.00 -45.43 -30.55
CA THR A 869 -16.46 -45.25 -30.49
C THR A 869 -16.94 -43.82 -30.79
N GLY A 870 -18.23 -43.54 -30.60
CA GLY A 870 -18.81 -42.20 -30.68
C GLY A 870 -18.73 -41.56 -32.07
N ASN A 871 -18.77 -42.36 -33.14
CA ASN A 871 -18.49 -41.95 -34.52
C ASN A 871 -17.10 -41.31 -34.71
N GLY A 872 -16.14 -41.71 -33.87
CA GLY A 872 -14.76 -41.24 -33.94
C GLY A 872 -13.89 -42.05 -34.91
N ALA A 873 -12.77 -41.46 -35.31
CA ALA A 873 -11.71 -42.12 -36.06
C ALA A 873 -10.45 -42.18 -35.20
N THR A 874 -9.76 -43.32 -35.13
CA THR A 874 -8.47 -43.44 -34.43
C THR A 874 -7.43 -44.03 -35.36
N THR A 875 -6.34 -43.30 -35.56
CA THR A 875 -5.22 -43.70 -36.42
C THR A 875 -4.03 -44.11 -35.55
N PHE A 876 -3.56 -45.34 -35.73
CA PHE A 876 -2.33 -45.85 -35.12
C PHE A 876 -1.22 -45.81 -36.19
N TYR A 877 -0.23 -44.93 -35.98
CA TYR A 877 0.87 -44.70 -36.93
C TYR A 877 2.02 -45.70 -36.78
N ASP A 878 2.14 -46.28 -35.60
CA ASP A 878 3.19 -47.24 -35.23
C ASP A 878 2.63 -48.64 -34.96
N THR A 879 3.52 -49.61 -34.70
CA THR A 879 3.15 -51.02 -34.49
C THR A 879 2.16 -51.20 -33.35
N PHE A 880 1.08 -51.94 -33.59
CA PHE A 880 0.04 -52.24 -32.63
C PHE A 880 0.08 -53.73 -32.24
N ASN A 881 0.31 -54.03 -30.96
CA ASN A 881 0.38 -55.38 -30.41
C ASN A 881 -0.78 -55.65 -29.44
N ASN A 882 -1.79 -56.41 -29.86
CA ASN A 882 -2.89 -56.86 -29.01
C ASN A 882 -2.53 -58.20 -28.35
N THR A 883 -2.23 -58.19 -27.05
CA THR A 883 -1.87 -59.42 -26.32
C THR A 883 -3.10 -60.32 -26.11
N ALA A 884 -2.89 -61.55 -25.61
CA ALA A 884 -3.97 -62.50 -25.38
C ALA A 884 -5.04 -62.02 -24.37
N SER A 885 -4.70 -61.13 -23.43
CA SER A 885 -5.67 -60.47 -22.54
C SER A 885 -6.23 -59.15 -23.10
N GLY A 886 -5.67 -58.67 -24.21
CA GLY A 886 -6.02 -57.40 -24.85
C GLY A 886 -7.35 -57.49 -25.60
N ASN A 887 -8.36 -56.75 -25.13
CA ASN A 887 -9.63 -56.55 -25.82
C ASN A 887 -9.57 -55.33 -26.73
N PHE A 888 -9.97 -55.48 -28.00
CA PHE A 888 -10.08 -54.40 -28.97
C PHE A 888 -11.48 -54.36 -29.61
N THR A 889 -12.13 -53.19 -29.54
CA THR A 889 -13.50 -52.99 -30.01
C THR A 889 -13.63 -51.70 -30.83
N VAL A 890 -14.25 -51.78 -32.01
CA VAL A 890 -14.65 -50.61 -32.81
C VAL A 890 -16.16 -50.59 -32.92
N THR A 891 -16.84 -49.56 -32.41
CA THR A 891 -18.31 -49.52 -32.40
C THR A 891 -18.88 -48.95 -33.69
N LEU A 892 -20.21 -49.03 -33.86
CA LEU A 892 -20.92 -48.54 -35.04
C LEU A 892 -20.53 -47.09 -35.38
N GLY A 893 -20.40 -46.81 -36.68
CA GLY A 893 -20.05 -45.48 -37.21
C GLY A 893 -18.63 -45.00 -36.91
N SER A 894 -17.81 -45.80 -36.23
CA SER A 894 -16.45 -45.44 -35.81
C SER A 894 -15.41 -46.25 -36.60
N THR A 895 -14.20 -45.71 -36.76
CA THR A 895 -13.14 -46.29 -37.61
C THR A 895 -11.81 -46.38 -36.85
N ALA A 896 -11.13 -47.53 -36.93
CA ALA A 896 -9.75 -47.69 -36.50
C ALA A 896 -8.85 -47.97 -37.71
N VAL A 897 -7.81 -47.16 -37.90
CA VAL A 897 -6.85 -47.24 -39.02
C VAL A 897 -5.47 -47.65 -38.49
N PHE A 898 -4.84 -48.62 -39.14
CA PHE A 898 -3.51 -49.11 -38.80
C PHE A 898 -2.56 -48.91 -39.99
N PHE A 899 -1.70 -47.88 -39.91
CA PHE A 899 -0.69 -47.59 -40.95
C PHE A 899 0.58 -48.43 -40.84
N ASN A 900 0.76 -49.16 -39.74
CA ASN A 900 1.93 -49.99 -39.48
C ASN A 900 1.47 -51.33 -38.88
N ALA A 901 2.42 -52.24 -38.61
CA ALA A 901 2.11 -53.63 -38.37
C ALA A 901 1.16 -53.85 -37.18
N PHE A 902 0.07 -54.58 -37.41
CA PHE A 902 -0.82 -55.08 -36.37
C PHE A 902 -0.45 -56.53 -36.04
N ALA A 903 -0.25 -56.85 -34.77
CA ALA A 903 -0.06 -58.22 -34.30
C ALA A 903 -1.00 -58.47 -33.13
N GLY A 904 -1.82 -59.52 -33.18
CA GLY A 904 -2.64 -59.88 -32.04
C GLY A 904 -3.51 -61.10 -32.28
N LEU A 905 -3.50 -62.03 -31.33
CA LEU A 905 -4.19 -63.32 -31.43
C LEU A 905 -5.60 -63.31 -30.82
N SER A 906 -5.96 -62.25 -30.08
CA SER A 906 -7.29 -62.06 -29.48
C SER A 906 -8.31 -61.51 -30.50
N THR A 907 -9.59 -61.69 -30.17
CA THR A 907 -10.72 -61.33 -31.04
C THR A 907 -10.87 -59.81 -31.20
N ILE A 908 -11.01 -59.36 -32.44
CA ILE A 908 -11.45 -58.00 -32.77
C ILE A 908 -12.98 -57.99 -32.86
N SER A 909 -13.61 -56.99 -32.24
CA SER A 909 -15.06 -56.95 -32.01
C SER A 909 -15.70 -55.61 -32.40
N GLY A 910 -17.03 -55.63 -32.56
CA GLY A 910 -17.86 -54.43 -32.75
C GLY A 910 -18.07 -54.02 -34.23
N PRO A 911 -19.23 -53.40 -34.54
CA PRO A 911 -19.69 -53.14 -35.91
C PRO A 911 -19.06 -51.91 -36.59
N GLY A 912 -17.95 -51.39 -36.09
CA GLY A 912 -17.20 -50.31 -36.73
C GLY A 912 -16.32 -50.79 -37.88
N THR A 913 -15.63 -49.83 -38.51
CA THR A 913 -14.66 -50.09 -39.59
C THR A 913 -13.28 -50.36 -39.01
N LYS A 914 -12.66 -51.47 -39.43
CA LYS A 914 -11.27 -51.81 -39.15
C LYS A 914 -10.49 -51.70 -40.46
N ASP A 915 -9.48 -50.86 -40.51
CA ASP A 915 -8.77 -50.51 -41.74
C ASP A 915 -7.27 -50.81 -41.61
N PHE A 916 -6.78 -51.73 -42.45
CA PHE A 916 -5.42 -52.26 -42.40
C PHE A 916 -4.65 -51.86 -43.65
N GLU A 917 -3.70 -50.93 -43.50
CA GLU A 917 -2.85 -50.42 -44.58
C GLU A 917 -1.44 -51.04 -44.58
N ALA A 918 -1.21 -52.05 -43.73
CA ALA A 918 0.09 -52.71 -43.55
C ALA A 918 -0.07 -54.23 -43.29
N VAL A 919 1.02 -54.89 -42.94
CA VAL A 919 0.99 -56.30 -42.51
C VAL A 919 0.20 -56.43 -41.19
N ALA A 920 -0.82 -57.27 -41.17
CA ALA A 920 -1.59 -57.56 -39.97
C ALA A 920 -1.68 -59.07 -39.72
N ASN A 921 -1.41 -59.51 -38.49
CA ASN A 921 -1.80 -60.82 -38.01
C ASN A 921 -2.87 -60.62 -36.92
N THR A 922 -4.10 -60.97 -37.25
CA THR A 922 -5.29 -60.80 -36.42
C THR A 922 -5.81 -62.16 -35.96
N GLY A 923 -6.46 -62.20 -34.80
CA GLY A 923 -7.20 -63.37 -34.34
C GLY A 923 -8.51 -63.56 -35.13
N ALA A 924 -9.61 -63.77 -34.44
CA ALA A 924 -10.93 -63.73 -35.07
C ALA A 924 -11.39 -62.28 -35.27
N ILE A 925 -11.88 -61.93 -36.47
CA ILE A 925 -12.67 -60.71 -36.67
C ILE A 925 -14.15 -61.10 -36.56
N ASN A 926 -14.64 -61.13 -35.31
CA ASN A 926 -15.98 -61.62 -34.98
C ASN A 926 -16.90 -60.43 -34.63
N ALA A 927 -17.34 -59.74 -35.67
CA ALA A 927 -18.05 -58.47 -35.62
C ALA A 927 -19.10 -58.41 -36.74
N THR A 928 -19.88 -57.32 -36.84
CA THR A 928 -20.89 -57.11 -37.88
C THR A 928 -20.69 -55.78 -38.63
N GLY A 929 -19.44 -55.33 -38.73
CA GLY A 929 -19.04 -54.04 -39.29
C GLY A 929 -18.38 -54.16 -40.66
N THR A 930 -17.33 -53.37 -40.86
CA THR A 930 -16.52 -53.38 -42.09
C THR A 930 -15.06 -53.72 -41.76
N THR A 931 -14.44 -54.58 -42.57
CA THR A 931 -12.99 -54.76 -42.62
C THR A 931 -12.48 -54.26 -43.97
N ILE A 932 -11.56 -53.29 -43.96
CA ILE A 932 -10.86 -52.78 -45.15
C ILE A 932 -9.43 -53.32 -45.12
N VAL A 933 -8.97 -53.82 -46.26
CA VAL A 933 -7.57 -54.16 -46.51
C VAL A 933 -7.07 -53.29 -47.65
N GLY A 934 -6.35 -52.23 -47.29
CA GLY A 934 -5.78 -51.28 -48.24
C GLY A 934 -4.75 -51.92 -49.18
N ALA A 935 -4.29 -51.18 -50.18
CA ALA A 935 -3.50 -51.76 -51.29
C ALA A 935 -2.13 -52.34 -50.85
N LEU A 936 -1.59 -51.87 -49.73
CA LEU A 936 -0.37 -52.41 -49.10
C LEU A 936 -0.69 -53.39 -47.94
N GLY A 937 -1.97 -53.55 -47.61
CA GLY A 937 -2.46 -54.42 -46.55
C GLY A 937 -2.22 -55.91 -46.87
N ASN A 938 -1.64 -56.62 -45.91
CA ASN A 938 -1.47 -58.07 -45.97
C ASN A 938 -1.91 -58.67 -44.63
N VAL A 939 -3.19 -59.03 -44.56
CA VAL A 939 -3.88 -59.42 -43.33
C VAL A 939 -4.01 -60.94 -43.27
N THR A 940 -3.68 -61.51 -42.12
CA THR A 940 -4.07 -62.87 -41.74
C THR A 940 -5.13 -62.78 -40.64
N ALA A 941 -6.18 -63.60 -40.73
CA ALA A 941 -7.26 -63.71 -39.75
C ALA A 941 -7.66 -65.17 -39.54
N ASN A 942 -8.14 -65.54 -38.35
CA ASN A 942 -8.69 -66.90 -38.11
C ASN A 942 -10.00 -67.14 -38.88
N PHE A 943 -10.82 -66.09 -38.98
CA PHE A 943 -12.02 -65.96 -39.81
C PHE A 943 -12.48 -64.50 -39.78
N VAL A 944 -13.32 -64.10 -40.74
CA VAL A 944 -13.98 -62.78 -40.74
C VAL A 944 -15.50 -62.95 -40.82
N ARG A 945 -16.24 -62.27 -39.94
CA ARG A 945 -17.71 -62.29 -39.88
C ARG A 945 -18.38 -60.92 -40.01
N ASP A 946 -17.58 -59.89 -40.32
CA ASP A 946 -18.06 -58.54 -40.61
C ASP A 946 -19.09 -58.51 -41.75
N ASN A 947 -20.01 -57.55 -41.71
CA ASN A 947 -21.00 -57.37 -42.77
C ASN A 947 -20.35 -57.01 -44.10
N THR A 948 -19.21 -56.31 -44.09
CA THR A 948 -18.52 -55.90 -45.33
C THR A 948 -17.03 -56.21 -45.24
N ILE A 949 -16.46 -56.77 -46.31
CA ILE A 949 -15.01 -56.76 -46.53
C ILE A 949 -14.72 -55.98 -47.81
N ASP A 950 -13.84 -54.98 -47.75
CA ASP A 950 -13.31 -54.25 -48.90
C ASP A 950 -11.83 -54.60 -49.12
N LEU A 951 -11.50 -55.16 -50.28
CA LEU A 951 -10.19 -55.72 -50.59
C LEU A 951 -9.52 -54.99 -51.75
N HIS A 952 -8.54 -54.16 -51.40
CA HIS A 952 -7.51 -53.66 -52.31
C HIS A 952 -6.24 -54.51 -52.22
N GLY A 953 -5.87 -54.96 -51.01
CA GLY A 953 -4.69 -55.80 -50.73
C GLY A 953 -5.02 -57.29 -50.59
N ARG A 954 -4.28 -58.00 -49.73
CA ARG A 954 -4.44 -59.45 -49.47
C ARG A 954 -5.01 -59.71 -48.08
N LEU A 955 -6.12 -60.45 -48.01
CA LEU A 955 -6.63 -61.10 -46.81
C LEU A 955 -6.42 -62.61 -46.93
N THR A 956 -5.85 -63.25 -45.91
CA THR A 956 -5.68 -64.70 -45.81
C THR A 956 -6.40 -65.23 -44.56
N ILE A 957 -7.31 -66.18 -44.75
CA ILE A 957 -7.92 -66.92 -43.65
C ILE A 957 -6.97 -68.05 -43.25
N ALA A 958 -6.57 -68.10 -41.98
CA ALA A 958 -5.60 -69.07 -41.47
C ALA A 958 -6.13 -70.51 -41.65
N SER A 959 -5.26 -71.46 -41.99
CA SER A 959 -5.68 -72.85 -42.23
C SER A 959 -6.26 -73.48 -40.97
N ASN A 960 -7.47 -74.03 -41.08
CA ASN A 960 -8.15 -74.74 -40.01
C ASN A 960 -9.10 -75.83 -40.56
N GLY A 961 -9.87 -75.52 -41.61
CA GLY A 961 -10.70 -76.50 -42.32
C GLY A 961 -11.84 -77.10 -41.50
N THR A 962 -12.26 -76.42 -40.43
CA THR A 962 -13.44 -76.77 -39.65
C THR A 962 -14.46 -75.64 -39.65
N ALA A 963 -15.71 -75.98 -39.34
CA ALA A 963 -16.81 -75.03 -39.15
C ALA A 963 -16.51 -73.87 -38.17
N ALA A 964 -15.52 -74.01 -37.27
CA ALA A 964 -15.12 -72.92 -36.39
C ALA A 964 -14.53 -71.71 -37.15
N SER A 965 -13.88 -71.95 -38.29
CA SER A 965 -13.17 -70.97 -39.12
C SER A 965 -13.91 -70.52 -40.39
N VAL A 966 -15.16 -70.96 -40.57
CA VAL A 966 -16.01 -70.44 -41.66
C VAL A 966 -16.20 -68.93 -41.51
N SER A 967 -15.91 -68.21 -42.59
CA SER A 967 -16.14 -66.76 -42.69
C SER A 967 -17.56 -66.51 -43.20
N ARG A 968 -18.27 -65.53 -42.62
CA ARG A 968 -19.66 -65.22 -43.00
C ARG A 968 -19.82 -63.72 -43.15
N VAL A 969 -19.92 -63.28 -44.39
CA VAL A 969 -19.82 -61.86 -44.76
C VAL A 969 -21.08 -61.44 -45.50
N GLY A 970 -21.54 -60.20 -45.30
CA GLY A 970 -22.65 -59.65 -46.07
C GLY A 970 -22.24 -59.35 -47.51
N SER A 971 -21.33 -58.40 -47.69
CA SER A 971 -20.82 -57.95 -48.98
C SER A 971 -19.29 -58.05 -49.05
N LEU A 972 -18.79 -58.80 -50.03
CA LEU A 972 -17.39 -58.80 -50.44
C LEU A 972 -17.20 -57.82 -51.60
N LEU A 973 -16.53 -56.70 -51.32
CA LEU A 973 -16.13 -55.69 -52.29
C LEU A 973 -14.69 -56.00 -52.74
N MET A 974 -14.56 -56.69 -53.88
CA MET A 974 -13.27 -57.00 -54.49
C MET A 974 -12.94 -55.92 -55.53
N HIS A 975 -11.91 -55.11 -55.30
CA HIS A 975 -11.49 -54.12 -56.29
C HIS A 975 -11.05 -54.80 -57.59
N GLY A 976 -11.46 -54.25 -58.74
CA GLY A 976 -11.31 -54.88 -60.07
C GLY A 976 -12.51 -55.74 -60.52
N GLY A 977 -13.45 -56.06 -59.63
CA GLY A 977 -14.70 -56.75 -59.99
C GLY A 977 -14.47 -58.18 -60.48
N ALA A 978 -14.71 -58.44 -61.77
CA ALA A 978 -14.49 -59.74 -62.41
C ALA A 978 -13.03 -59.97 -62.86
N ALA A 979 -12.18 -58.95 -62.81
CA ALA A 979 -10.73 -59.06 -62.91
C ALA A 979 -10.07 -58.47 -61.65
N PRO A 980 -10.09 -59.20 -60.52
CA PRO A 980 -9.63 -58.70 -59.22
C PRO A 980 -8.21 -58.16 -59.21
N THR A 981 -8.00 -57.15 -58.37
CA THR A 981 -6.69 -56.67 -57.93
C THR A 981 -6.41 -57.04 -56.47
N GLY A 982 -7.45 -57.03 -55.63
CA GLY A 982 -7.39 -57.57 -54.26
C GLY A 982 -7.42 -59.11 -54.23
N THR A 983 -7.09 -59.71 -53.08
CA THR A 983 -7.06 -61.16 -52.91
C THR A 983 -7.69 -61.60 -51.58
N LEU A 984 -8.65 -62.53 -51.65
CA LEU A 984 -9.13 -63.30 -50.50
C LEU A 984 -8.61 -64.74 -50.63
N ASN A 985 -7.65 -65.12 -49.79
CA ASN A 985 -7.11 -66.47 -49.74
C ASN A 985 -7.77 -67.26 -48.62
N LEU A 986 -8.64 -68.22 -48.98
CA LEU A 986 -9.39 -69.01 -47.99
C LEU A 986 -8.58 -70.16 -47.37
N ASN A 987 -7.40 -70.50 -47.89
CA ASN A 987 -6.73 -71.78 -47.61
C ASN A 987 -7.72 -72.94 -47.80
N ASN A 988 -7.94 -73.76 -46.77
CA ASN A 988 -8.85 -74.90 -46.76
C ASN A 988 -10.15 -74.60 -45.99
N ASN A 989 -10.53 -73.32 -45.87
CA ASN A 989 -11.71 -72.89 -45.11
C ASN A 989 -12.84 -72.43 -46.03
N ASP A 990 -14.04 -72.41 -45.46
CA ASP A 990 -15.27 -72.15 -46.19
C ASP A 990 -15.77 -70.71 -45.98
N LEU A 991 -16.61 -70.24 -46.90
CA LEU A 991 -17.08 -68.86 -46.95
C LEU A 991 -18.58 -68.80 -47.29
N ILE A 992 -19.33 -68.03 -46.50
CA ILE A 992 -20.74 -67.68 -46.75
C ILE A 992 -20.80 -66.18 -47.10
N LEU A 993 -21.45 -65.85 -48.21
CA LEU A 993 -21.70 -64.47 -48.66
C LEU A 993 -23.21 -64.22 -48.77
N THR A 994 -23.78 -63.30 -47.99
CA THR A 994 -25.26 -63.11 -47.94
C THR A 994 -25.78 -61.98 -48.84
N GLY A 995 -24.91 -61.29 -49.58
CA GLY A 995 -25.25 -60.12 -50.39
C GLY A 995 -24.37 -59.87 -51.62
N THR A 996 -23.38 -60.73 -51.90
CA THR A 996 -22.57 -60.69 -53.13
C THR A 996 -23.11 -61.69 -54.15
N ALA A 997 -23.32 -61.27 -55.39
CA ALA A 997 -23.93 -62.12 -56.43
C ALA A 997 -23.06 -63.34 -56.79
N LYS A 998 -23.69 -64.53 -56.89
CA LYS A 998 -23.02 -65.81 -57.21
C LYS A 998 -22.14 -65.73 -58.45
N SER A 999 -22.63 -65.12 -59.54
CA SER A 999 -21.89 -64.99 -60.79
C SER A 999 -20.60 -64.16 -60.64
N LEU A 1000 -20.60 -63.14 -59.78
CA LEU A 1000 -19.38 -62.38 -59.47
C LEU A 1000 -18.40 -63.24 -58.67
N VAL A 1001 -18.87 -63.95 -57.63
CA VAL A 1001 -18.06 -64.88 -56.83
C VAL A 1001 -17.43 -65.97 -57.72
N GLN A 1002 -18.22 -66.59 -58.59
CA GLN A 1002 -17.77 -67.59 -59.56
C GLN A 1002 -16.68 -67.02 -60.49
N SER A 1003 -16.87 -65.82 -61.05
CA SER A 1003 -15.85 -65.18 -61.89
C SER A 1003 -14.55 -64.87 -61.13
N GLN A 1004 -14.63 -64.52 -59.84
CA GLN A 1004 -13.48 -64.22 -59.00
C GLN A 1004 -12.71 -65.47 -58.57
N ILE A 1005 -13.40 -66.59 -58.38
CA ILE A 1005 -12.78 -67.91 -58.17
C ILE A 1005 -12.12 -68.36 -59.47
N ALA A 1006 -12.83 -68.35 -60.60
CA ALA A 1006 -12.32 -68.76 -61.91
C ALA A 1006 -11.05 -67.97 -62.32
N PHE A 1007 -11.07 -66.65 -62.12
CA PHE A 1007 -9.92 -65.79 -62.41
C PHE A 1007 -8.72 -66.10 -61.51
N ALA A 1008 -8.93 -66.27 -60.20
CA ALA A 1008 -7.88 -66.62 -59.24
C ALA A 1008 -7.28 -68.02 -59.52
N ARG A 1009 -8.16 -68.98 -59.80
CA ARG A 1009 -7.89 -70.40 -60.10
C ARG A 1009 -6.92 -70.58 -61.26
N ASN A 1010 -7.11 -69.87 -62.37
CA ASN A 1010 -6.20 -69.86 -63.52
C ASN A 1010 -5.72 -71.28 -63.94
N GLY A 1011 -6.65 -72.16 -64.29
CA GLY A 1011 -6.34 -73.55 -64.69
C GLY A 1011 -5.79 -74.44 -63.55
N GLY A 1012 -6.14 -74.14 -62.29
CA GLY A 1012 -5.67 -74.87 -61.11
C GLY A 1012 -4.32 -74.39 -60.54
N LEU A 1013 -3.72 -73.33 -61.10
CA LEU A 1013 -2.47 -72.74 -60.58
C LEU A 1013 -2.67 -71.82 -59.37
N TRP A 1014 -3.90 -71.31 -59.15
CA TRP A 1014 -4.29 -70.47 -58.00
C TRP A 1014 -3.41 -69.22 -57.75
N ASN A 1015 -2.72 -68.76 -58.78
CA ASN A 1015 -1.64 -67.78 -58.71
C ASN A 1015 -2.04 -66.35 -59.09
N ARG A 1016 -3.34 -66.06 -59.24
CA ARG A 1016 -3.87 -64.73 -59.54
C ARG A 1016 -4.66 -64.15 -58.34
N PRO A 1017 -4.88 -62.82 -58.29
CA PRO A 1017 -5.79 -62.20 -57.32
C PRO A 1017 -7.23 -62.69 -57.48
N GLY A 1018 -8.10 -62.35 -56.52
CA GLY A 1018 -9.48 -62.84 -56.43
C GLY A 1018 -9.72 -63.76 -55.23
N ILE A 1019 -10.72 -64.64 -55.32
CA ILE A 1019 -11.03 -65.62 -54.26
C ILE A 1019 -10.19 -66.88 -54.55
N THR A 1020 -9.08 -67.03 -53.83
CA THR A 1020 -8.07 -68.08 -54.08
C THR A 1020 -7.96 -69.07 -52.91
N SER A 1021 -7.31 -70.20 -53.16
CA SER A 1021 -6.97 -71.18 -52.13
C SER A 1021 -5.51 -71.63 -52.31
N SER A 1022 -4.63 -71.24 -51.38
CA SER A 1022 -3.29 -71.83 -51.30
C SER A 1022 -3.28 -73.29 -50.88
N ALA A 1023 -4.36 -73.80 -50.25
CA ALA A 1023 -4.50 -75.23 -49.97
C ALA A 1023 -4.67 -76.02 -51.27
N ALA A 1024 -5.64 -75.63 -52.12
CA ALA A 1024 -5.85 -76.22 -53.44
C ALA A 1024 -4.62 -76.09 -54.35
N ALA A 1025 -3.93 -74.94 -54.30
CA ALA A 1025 -2.66 -74.71 -55.02
C ALA A 1025 -1.53 -75.69 -54.67
N SER A 1026 -1.58 -76.28 -53.47
CA SER A 1026 -0.57 -77.16 -52.91
C SER A 1026 -1.06 -78.60 -52.69
N ALA A 1027 -2.28 -78.91 -53.12
CA ALA A 1027 -2.87 -80.24 -53.00
C ALA A 1027 -2.01 -81.27 -53.74
N THR A 1028 -1.93 -82.50 -53.25
CA THR A 1028 -1.24 -83.58 -53.95
C THR A 1028 -1.96 -84.90 -53.67
N PRO A 1029 -2.69 -85.49 -54.63
CA PRO A 1029 -2.90 -84.99 -56.01
C PRO A 1029 -3.70 -83.68 -56.08
N ASN A 1030 -3.73 -83.04 -57.25
CA ASN A 1030 -4.45 -81.77 -57.50
C ASN A 1030 -5.96 -82.02 -57.64
N ASN A 1031 -6.61 -82.56 -56.60
CA ASN A 1031 -8.00 -82.99 -56.65
C ASN A 1031 -9.00 -82.08 -55.92
N THR A 1032 -8.52 -81.07 -55.17
CA THR A 1032 -9.35 -80.10 -54.46
C THR A 1032 -9.35 -78.71 -55.08
N THR A 1033 -10.36 -77.92 -54.72
CA THR A 1033 -10.68 -76.61 -55.29
C THR A 1033 -11.59 -75.81 -54.35
N LEU A 1034 -12.02 -74.63 -54.78
CA LEU A 1034 -13.16 -73.92 -54.21
C LEU A 1034 -14.38 -74.12 -55.14
N GLY A 1035 -15.38 -74.87 -54.68
CA GLY A 1035 -16.68 -74.97 -55.35
C GLY A 1035 -17.60 -73.81 -54.97
N VAL A 1036 -18.66 -73.54 -55.74
CA VAL A 1036 -19.62 -72.46 -55.44
C VAL A 1036 -21.08 -72.84 -55.70
N LEU A 1037 -21.94 -72.71 -54.69
CA LEU A 1037 -23.40 -72.93 -54.77
C LEU A 1037 -24.17 -71.68 -54.34
N SER A 1038 -25.41 -71.52 -54.81
CA SER A 1038 -26.39 -70.70 -54.08
C SER A 1038 -27.00 -71.50 -52.94
N GLY A 1039 -27.48 -70.82 -51.90
CA GLY A 1039 -28.25 -71.45 -50.83
C GLY A 1039 -29.50 -72.16 -51.36
N GLN A 1040 -30.13 -71.64 -52.42
CA GLN A 1040 -31.24 -72.31 -53.11
C GLN A 1040 -30.80 -73.68 -53.66
N GLN A 1041 -29.62 -73.78 -54.28
CA GLN A 1041 -29.11 -75.04 -54.82
C GLN A 1041 -28.84 -76.05 -53.70
N TYR A 1042 -28.17 -75.61 -52.64
CA TYR A 1042 -27.93 -76.42 -51.44
C TYR A 1042 -29.23 -76.93 -50.78
N HIS A 1043 -30.26 -76.07 -50.71
CA HIS A 1043 -31.60 -76.44 -50.22
C HIS A 1043 -32.35 -77.42 -51.11
N THR A 1044 -32.06 -77.53 -52.42
CA THR A 1044 -32.67 -78.58 -53.26
C THR A 1044 -32.22 -79.99 -52.88
N VAL A 1045 -31.06 -80.13 -52.22
CA VAL A 1045 -30.49 -81.41 -51.80
C VAL A 1045 -30.83 -81.71 -50.33
N TYR A 1046 -30.61 -80.74 -49.43
CA TYR A 1046 -30.75 -80.97 -47.97
C TYR A 1046 -32.03 -80.40 -47.35
N GLY A 1047 -32.88 -79.75 -48.15
CA GLY A 1047 -34.12 -79.11 -47.69
C GLY A 1047 -33.93 -77.72 -47.09
N ALA A 1048 -35.04 -76.98 -46.95
CA ALA A 1048 -35.07 -75.55 -46.63
C ALA A 1048 -34.67 -75.17 -45.18
N THR A 1049 -34.24 -76.13 -44.36
CA THR A 1049 -33.74 -75.90 -43.00
C THR A 1049 -32.30 -76.39 -42.83
N ALA A 1050 -31.59 -76.65 -43.93
CA ALA A 1050 -30.21 -77.09 -43.90
C ALA A 1050 -29.29 -76.01 -43.31
N THR A 1051 -28.16 -76.46 -42.75
CA THR A 1051 -27.09 -75.57 -42.30
C THR A 1051 -25.83 -75.85 -43.09
N PHE A 1052 -25.05 -74.81 -43.34
CA PHE A 1052 -23.72 -74.91 -43.93
C PHE A 1052 -22.70 -74.54 -42.86
N ASP A 1053 -21.86 -75.51 -42.49
CA ASP A 1053 -20.85 -75.38 -41.43
C ASP A 1053 -21.39 -74.75 -40.12
N GLY A 1054 -22.60 -75.18 -39.72
CA GLY A 1054 -23.29 -74.74 -38.50
C GLY A 1054 -24.06 -73.41 -38.61
N PHE A 1055 -24.04 -72.74 -39.77
CA PHE A 1055 -24.82 -71.53 -40.03
C PHE A 1055 -26.09 -71.84 -40.82
N ALA A 1056 -27.20 -71.19 -40.47
CA ALA A 1056 -28.41 -71.23 -41.28
C ALA A 1056 -28.19 -70.51 -42.62
N VAL A 1057 -28.66 -71.14 -43.70
CA VAL A 1057 -28.53 -70.68 -45.09
C VAL A 1057 -29.84 -70.04 -45.54
N ALA A 1058 -29.77 -68.95 -46.30
CA ALA A 1058 -30.90 -68.42 -47.06
C ALA A 1058 -30.75 -68.74 -48.56
N ASP A 1059 -31.85 -68.82 -49.31
CA ASP A 1059 -31.82 -69.12 -50.76
C ASP A 1059 -30.93 -68.14 -51.57
N SER A 1060 -30.81 -66.90 -51.09
CA SER A 1060 -30.00 -65.82 -51.64
C SER A 1060 -28.51 -65.87 -51.27
N ASP A 1061 -28.12 -66.68 -50.29
CA ASP A 1061 -26.72 -66.78 -49.87
C ASP A 1061 -25.88 -67.46 -50.97
N VAL A 1062 -24.59 -67.14 -51.02
CA VAL A 1062 -23.60 -67.82 -51.84
C VAL A 1062 -22.64 -68.57 -50.92
N LEU A 1063 -22.56 -69.87 -51.13
CA LEU A 1063 -21.72 -70.79 -50.36
C LEU A 1063 -20.51 -71.14 -51.20
N VAL A 1064 -19.31 -70.95 -50.63
CA VAL A 1064 -18.04 -71.36 -51.23
C VAL A 1064 -17.41 -72.38 -50.29
N LYS A 1065 -17.17 -73.60 -50.78
CA LYS A 1065 -16.56 -74.69 -50.02
C LYS A 1065 -15.22 -75.10 -50.59
N TYR A 1066 -14.23 -75.32 -49.73
CA TYR A 1066 -13.04 -76.08 -50.09
C TYR A 1066 -13.41 -77.56 -50.17
N THR A 1067 -13.52 -78.06 -51.41
CA THR A 1067 -13.98 -79.43 -51.67
C THR A 1067 -13.28 -80.03 -52.92
N TYR A 1068 -13.67 -81.24 -53.30
CA TYR A 1068 -13.21 -81.95 -54.50
C TYR A 1068 -13.83 -81.39 -55.78
N TYR A 1069 -13.12 -81.49 -56.91
CA TYR A 1069 -13.80 -81.44 -58.22
C TYR A 1069 -14.83 -82.58 -58.28
N GLY A 1070 -16.02 -82.32 -58.80
CA GLY A 1070 -17.08 -83.33 -58.78
C GLY A 1070 -18.06 -83.23 -57.62
N ASP A 1071 -17.71 -82.64 -56.46
CA ASP A 1071 -18.65 -82.53 -55.33
C ASP A 1071 -19.71 -81.46 -55.61
N THR A 1072 -20.86 -81.86 -56.15
CA THR A 1072 -21.91 -80.97 -56.65
C THR A 1072 -22.86 -80.48 -55.55
N ASP A 1073 -22.94 -81.15 -54.40
CA ASP A 1073 -23.80 -80.74 -53.28
C ASP A 1073 -23.08 -80.28 -52.00
N PHE A 1074 -21.75 -80.39 -51.94
CA PHE A 1074 -20.91 -80.07 -50.78
C PHE A 1074 -20.95 -81.09 -49.64
N ASN A 1075 -21.25 -82.37 -49.93
CA ASN A 1075 -21.13 -83.44 -48.93
C ASN A 1075 -19.67 -83.82 -48.58
N GLY A 1076 -18.68 -83.40 -49.40
CA GLY A 1076 -17.25 -83.68 -49.20
C GLY A 1076 -16.76 -85.00 -49.80
N VAL A 1077 -17.59 -85.68 -50.60
CA VAL A 1077 -17.31 -86.89 -51.37
C VAL A 1077 -17.82 -86.66 -52.79
N VAL A 1078 -17.15 -87.26 -53.78
CA VAL A 1078 -17.63 -87.38 -55.15
C VAL A 1078 -18.24 -88.77 -55.31
N ASP A 1079 -19.53 -88.88 -55.65
CA ASP A 1079 -20.17 -90.18 -55.88
C ASP A 1079 -21.17 -90.20 -57.05
N PHE A 1080 -22.00 -91.25 -57.13
CA PHE A 1080 -22.95 -91.45 -58.22
C PHE A 1080 -23.98 -90.31 -58.35
N ASP A 1081 -24.41 -89.71 -57.24
CA ASP A 1081 -25.39 -88.63 -57.27
C ASP A 1081 -24.80 -87.38 -57.94
N ASP A 1082 -23.50 -87.14 -57.78
CA ASP A 1082 -22.78 -86.08 -58.48
C ASP A 1082 -22.65 -86.32 -59.98
N TYR A 1083 -22.28 -87.55 -60.40
CA TYR A 1083 -22.20 -87.90 -61.83
C TYR A 1083 -23.57 -87.73 -62.48
N SER A 1084 -24.63 -88.18 -61.80
CA SER A 1084 -26.02 -88.01 -62.25
C SER A 1084 -26.38 -86.53 -62.45
N ARG A 1085 -25.97 -85.62 -61.54
CA ARG A 1085 -26.22 -84.17 -61.70
C ARG A 1085 -25.38 -83.56 -62.83
N THR A 1086 -24.14 -84.00 -62.99
CA THR A 1086 -23.20 -83.58 -64.05
C THR A 1086 -23.72 -84.01 -65.44
N ASP A 1087 -24.13 -85.27 -65.60
CA ASP A 1087 -24.75 -85.80 -66.82
C ASP A 1087 -26.01 -85.01 -67.21
N ASN A 1088 -26.87 -84.72 -66.23
CA ASN A 1088 -28.07 -83.89 -66.45
C ASN A 1088 -27.71 -82.43 -66.80
N GLY A 1089 -26.59 -81.92 -66.31
CA GLY A 1089 -26.05 -80.62 -66.66
C GLY A 1089 -25.51 -80.56 -68.09
N PHE A 1090 -24.65 -81.49 -68.47
CA PHE A 1090 -24.13 -81.63 -69.83
C PHE A 1090 -25.26 -81.71 -70.87
N ASN A 1091 -26.22 -82.60 -70.66
CA ASN A 1091 -27.37 -82.77 -71.55
C ASN A 1091 -28.29 -81.53 -71.62
N ALA A 1092 -28.27 -80.67 -70.61
CA ALA A 1092 -29.09 -79.46 -70.54
C ALA A 1092 -28.33 -78.16 -70.92
N GLY A 1093 -27.04 -78.23 -71.25
CA GLY A 1093 -26.20 -77.04 -71.47
C GLY A 1093 -26.00 -76.21 -70.20
N GLY A 1094 -25.70 -76.88 -69.07
CA GLY A 1094 -25.36 -76.24 -67.80
C GLY A 1094 -24.09 -75.40 -67.87
N THR A 1095 -23.98 -74.42 -66.96
CA THR A 1095 -22.90 -73.42 -66.90
C THR A 1095 -22.54 -73.06 -65.45
N GLU A 1096 -22.81 -73.96 -64.51
CA GLU A 1096 -22.69 -73.73 -63.06
C GLU A 1096 -22.21 -74.99 -62.35
N TRP A 1097 -21.48 -74.82 -61.25
CA TRP A 1097 -20.91 -75.89 -60.42
C TRP A 1097 -21.91 -77.01 -60.07
N PHE A 1098 -23.12 -76.66 -59.62
CA PHE A 1098 -24.20 -77.62 -59.29
C PHE A 1098 -24.63 -78.52 -60.46
N ARG A 1099 -24.27 -78.14 -61.69
CA ARG A 1099 -24.55 -78.85 -62.94
C ARG A 1099 -23.29 -79.43 -63.59
N GLY A 1100 -22.14 -79.37 -62.92
CA GLY A 1100 -20.92 -80.02 -63.41
C GLY A 1100 -19.87 -79.14 -64.08
N ASP A 1101 -20.01 -77.80 -64.06
CA ASP A 1101 -18.96 -76.89 -64.53
C ASP A 1101 -17.96 -76.68 -63.37
N PHE A 1102 -16.85 -77.43 -63.41
CA PHE A 1102 -15.88 -77.56 -62.32
C PHE A 1102 -14.59 -76.78 -62.58
N ASP A 1103 -14.29 -76.43 -63.83
CA ASP A 1103 -13.21 -75.48 -64.14
C ASP A 1103 -13.66 -74.00 -64.09
N LEU A 1104 -14.98 -73.75 -64.13
CA LEU A 1104 -15.69 -72.47 -64.13
C LEU A 1104 -15.58 -71.67 -65.45
N ASN A 1105 -15.42 -72.34 -66.59
CA ASN A 1105 -15.34 -71.70 -67.91
C ASN A 1105 -16.71 -71.32 -68.52
N GLY A 1106 -17.81 -71.85 -67.98
CA GLY A 1106 -19.18 -71.57 -68.43
C GLY A 1106 -19.78 -72.61 -69.39
N VAL A 1107 -19.15 -73.76 -69.56
CA VAL A 1107 -19.63 -74.92 -70.33
C VAL A 1107 -19.27 -76.18 -69.55
N VAL A 1108 -20.20 -77.15 -69.45
CA VAL A 1108 -19.87 -78.50 -68.98
C VAL A 1108 -19.34 -79.31 -70.16
N ASP A 1109 -18.08 -79.74 -70.12
CA ASP A 1109 -17.51 -80.62 -71.15
C ASP A 1109 -16.52 -81.69 -70.62
N PHE A 1110 -15.73 -82.29 -71.51
CA PHE A 1110 -14.77 -83.35 -71.19
C PHE A 1110 -13.72 -82.95 -70.15
N ASP A 1111 -13.33 -81.67 -70.09
CA ASP A 1111 -12.32 -81.20 -69.14
C ASP A 1111 -12.90 -81.21 -67.70
N ASP A 1112 -14.20 -80.99 -67.52
CA ASP A 1112 -14.89 -81.11 -66.23
C ASP A 1112 -14.99 -82.57 -65.76
N TYR A 1113 -15.42 -83.49 -66.64
CA TYR A 1113 -15.40 -84.92 -66.33
C TYR A 1113 -13.98 -85.39 -66.00
N SER A 1114 -12.95 -84.87 -66.67
CA SER A 1114 -11.55 -85.19 -66.37
C SER A 1114 -11.12 -84.73 -64.98
N LEU A 1115 -11.58 -83.55 -64.53
CA LEU A 1115 -11.34 -83.06 -63.16
C LEU A 1115 -12.10 -83.91 -62.13
N MET A 1116 -13.36 -84.22 -62.41
CA MET A 1116 -14.24 -85.04 -61.56
C MET A 1116 -13.72 -86.48 -61.40
N ASP A 1117 -13.40 -87.17 -62.50
CA ASP A 1117 -12.81 -88.51 -62.51
C ASP A 1117 -11.50 -88.53 -61.72
N HIS A 1118 -10.64 -87.51 -61.91
CA HIS A 1118 -9.39 -87.40 -61.18
C HIS A 1118 -9.62 -87.32 -59.67
N ALA A 1119 -10.60 -86.53 -59.23
CA ALA A 1119 -10.95 -86.42 -57.83
C ALA A 1119 -11.63 -87.68 -57.28
N PHE A 1120 -12.60 -88.26 -58.00
CA PHE A 1120 -13.28 -89.49 -57.63
C PHE A 1120 -12.30 -90.64 -57.35
N ASN A 1121 -11.28 -90.79 -58.20
CA ASN A 1121 -10.25 -91.83 -58.07
C ASN A 1121 -9.24 -91.58 -56.94
N THR A 1122 -9.20 -90.38 -56.34
CA THR A 1122 -8.13 -89.97 -55.42
C THR A 1122 -8.59 -89.46 -54.05
N GLN A 1123 -9.85 -89.01 -53.91
CA GLN A 1123 -10.48 -88.41 -52.73
C GLN A 1123 -10.28 -89.19 -51.41
N SER A 1124 -10.41 -90.51 -51.45
CA SER A 1124 -10.48 -91.35 -50.25
C SER A 1124 -9.14 -91.96 -49.88
N GLY A 1125 -8.16 -91.95 -50.81
CA GLY A 1125 -6.88 -92.65 -50.66
C GLY A 1125 -6.96 -94.17 -50.49
N THR A 1126 -8.15 -94.75 -50.32
CA THR A 1126 -8.36 -96.17 -49.99
C THR A 1126 -7.91 -97.08 -51.11
N LEU A 1127 -8.14 -96.73 -52.38
CA LEU A 1127 -7.62 -97.53 -53.51
C LEU A 1127 -6.08 -97.59 -53.47
N ARG A 1128 -5.41 -96.45 -53.24
CA ARG A 1128 -3.96 -96.35 -53.12
C ARG A 1128 -3.41 -97.10 -51.89
N ARG A 1129 -4.11 -97.04 -50.75
CA ARG A 1129 -3.73 -97.77 -49.52
C ARG A 1129 -3.95 -99.28 -49.67
N ALA A 1130 -5.08 -99.69 -50.25
CA ALA A 1130 -5.36 -101.08 -50.61
C ALA A 1130 -4.28 -101.62 -51.55
N MET A 1131 -3.92 -100.87 -52.61
CA MET A 1131 -2.84 -101.24 -53.52
C MET A 1131 -1.50 -101.38 -52.79
N ALA A 1132 -1.12 -100.43 -51.93
CA ALA A 1132 0.15 -100.48 -51.19
C ALA A 1132 0.24 -101.68 -50.21
N TYR A 1133 -0.88 -102.00 -49.57
CA TYR A 1133 -1.01 -103.16 -48.70
C TYR A 1133 -0.98 -104.48 -49.49
N LEU A 1134 -1.74 -104.58 -50.58
CA LEU A 1134 -1.80 -105.78 -51.43
C LEU A 1134 -0.49 -106.04 -52.18
N ASN A 1135 0.12 -105.02 -52.80
CA ASN A 1135 1.37 -105.17 -53.57
C ASN A 1135 2.63 -105.34 -52.69
N GLY A 1136 2.49 -105.27 -51.37
CA GLY A 1136 3.57 -105.53 -50.42
C GLY A 1136 4.49 -104.33 -50.15
N SER A 1137 4.29 -103.19 -50.82
CA SER A 1137 5.13 -101.99 -50.61
C SER A 1137 4.97 -101.39 -49.21
N ASP A 1138 3.79 -101.53 -48.59
CA ASP A 1138 3.58 -101.26 -47.17
C ASP A 1138 2.45 -102.15 -46.60
N ARG A 1139 2.85 -103.26 -45.97
CA ARG A 1139 1.97 -104.26 -45.32
C ARG A 1139 1.58 -103.90 -43.87
N SER A 1140 1.78 -102.66 -43.42
CA SER A 1140 1.37 -102.27 -42.07
C SER A 1140 -0.15 -102.04 -41.96
N ASP A 1141 -0.70 -102.30 -40.78
CA ASP A 1141 -2.11 -102.02 -40.48
C ASP A 1141 -2.40 -100.50 -40.41
N ALA A 1142 -1.36 -99.66 -40.37
CA ALA A 1142 -1.48 -98.21 -40.26
C ALA A 1142 -2.25 -97.61 -41.45
N GLY A 1143 -3.36 -96.94 -41.17
CA GLY A 1143 -4.23 -96.35 -42.19
C GLY A 1143 -5.13 -97.36 -42.91
N MET A 1144 -5.21 -98.61 -42.44
CA MET A 1144 -6.17 -99.61 -42.93
C MET A 1144 -7.53 -99.54 -42.20
N ASP A 1145 -7.79 -98.46 -41.47
CA ASP A 1145 -8.85 -98.35 -40.46
C ASP A 1145 -10.28 -98.25 -41.03
N THR A 1146 -10.45 -98.04 -42.34
CA THR A 1146 -11.78 -97.95 -42.96
C THR A 1146 -12.39 -99.34 -43.20
N PRO A 1147 -13.72 -99.53 -43.11
CA PRO A 1147 -14.33 -100.85 -43.27
C PRO A 1147 -14.00 -101.54 -44.60
N SER A 1148 -13.85 -100.77 -45.68
CA SER A 1148 -13.44 -101.25 -47.00
C SER A 1148 -11.97 -101.68 -47.05
N LEU A 1149 -11.06 -101.02 -46.32
CA LEU A 1149 -9.67 -101.46 -46.19
C LEU A 1149 -9.53 -102.67 -45.26
N GLN A 1150 -10.29 -102.73 -44.16
CA GLN A 1150 -10.34 -103.90 -43.29
C GLN A 1150 -10.85 -105.14 -44.03
N LEU A 1151 -11.83 -104.98 -44.94
CA LEU A 1151 -12.25 -106.05 -45.85
C LEU A 1151 -11.11 -106.49 -46.79
N VAL A 1152 -10.30 -105.57 -47.31
CA VAL A 1152 -9.11 -105.89 -48.11
C VAL A 1152 -8.06 -106.65 -47.27
N MET A 1153 -7.82 -106.27 -46.01
CA MET A 1153 -6.95 -107.02 -45.09
C MET A 1153 -7.48 -108.43 -44.83
N MET A 1154 -8.78 -108.54 -44.54
CA MET A 1154 -9.44 -109.80 -44.23
C MET A 1154 -9.42 -110.75 -45.44
N HIS A 1155 -9.71 -110.25 -46.63
CA HIS A 1155 -9.62 -111.03 -47.87
C HIS A 1155 -8.18 -111.41 -48.22
N LEU A 1156 -7.19 -110.54 -48.00
CA LEU A 1156 -5.78 -110.92 -48.15
C LEU A 1156 -5.38 -112.02 -47.15
N GLY A 1157 -5.87 -111.95 -45.91
CA GLY A 1157 -5.66 -112.99 -44.90
C GLY A 1157 -6.37 -114.32 -45.22
N GLN A 1158 -7.57 -114.27 -45.82
CA GLN A 1158 -8.34 -115.47 -46.18
C GLN A 1158 -7.88 -116.13 -47.48
N PHE A 1159 -7.46 -115.36 -48.47
CA PHE A 1159 -7.22 -115.83 -49.85
C PHE A 1159 -5.76 -115.66 -50.32
N GLY A 1160 -4.91 -115.02 -49.52
CA GLY A 1160 -3.47 -114.89 -49.78
C GLY A 1160 -3.11 -114.08 -51.02
N GLU A 1161 -1.87 -114.24 -51.48
CA GLU A 1161 -1.29 -113.45 -52.60
C GLU A 1161 -2.04 -113.61 -53.93
N GLN A 1162 -2.87 -114.65 -54.11
CA GLN A 1162 -3.72 -114.77 -55.30
C GLN A 1162 -4.84 -113.71 -55.32
N TYR A 1163 -5.40 -113.34 -54.16
CA TYR A 1163 -6.32 -112.22 -54.05
C TYR A 1163 -5.60 -110.89 -54.27
N ALA A 1164 -4.38 -110.72 -53.74
CA ALA A 1164 -3.56 -109.54 -54.03
C ALA A 1164 -3.31 -109.39 -55.54
N ALA A 1165 -2.83 -110.44 -56.20
CA ALA A 1165 -2.56 -110.42 -57.64
C ALA A 1165 -3.83 -110.18 -58.47
N GLY A 1166 -4.95 -110.80 -58.13
CA GLY A 1166 -6.23 -110.60 -58.82
C GLY A 1166 -6.79 -109.18 -58.65
N PHE A 1167 -6.69 -108.62 -57.44
CA PHE A 1167 -7.12 -107.25 -57.16
C PHE A 1167 -6.21 -106.23 -57.86
N LEU A 1168 -4.89 -106.41 -57.81
CA LEU A 1168 -3.92 -105.53 -58.48
C LEU A 1168 -4.05 -105.57 -60.01
N ALA A 1169 -4.34 -106.73 -60.59
CA ALA A 1169 -4.59 -106.87 -62.02
C ALA A 1169 -5.93 -106.25 -62.47
N ALA A 1170 -6.88 -106.07 -61.55
CA ALA A 1170 -8.16 -105.41 -61.81
C ALA A 1170 -8.10 -103.88 -61.67
N VAL A 1171 -7.02 -103.32 -61.09
CA VAL A 1171 -6.80 -101.87 -60.99
C VAL A 1171 -5.85 -101.43 -62.11
N PRO A 1172 -6.26 -100.51 -63.01
CA PRO A 1172 -5.37 -99.98 -64.05
C PRO A 1172 -4.12 -99.32 -63.45
N GLU A 1173 -2.93 -99.64 -63.98
CA GLU A 1173 -1.70 -99.03 -63.46
C GLU A 1173 -1.66 -97.51 -63.72
N PRO A 1174 -1.18 -96.69 -62.75
CA PRO A 1174 -1.05 -95.23 -62.92
C PRO A 1174 -0.03 -94.79 -63.99
N SER A 1175 0.75 -95.73 -64.54
CA SER A 1175 1.88 -95.49 -65.44
C SER A 1175 1.47 -94.94 -66.81
N ALA A 1176 0.25 -95.19 -67.27
CA ALA A 1176 -0.24 -94.75 -68.58
C ALA A 1176 -0.59 -93.25 -68.65
N ALA A 1177 -0.99 -92.62 -67.53
CA ALA A 1177 -1.47 -91.24 -67.52
C ALA A 1177 -0.34 -90.19 -67.54
N MET A 1178 0.86 -90.51 -67.04
CA MET A 1178 1.97 -89.54 -66.98
C MET A 1178 2.76 -89.38 -68.29
N LEU A 1179 2.56 -90.22 -69.30
CA LEU A 1179 3.35 -90.16 -70.54
C LEU A 1179 2.83 -89.15 -71.60
N LEU A 1180 1.65 -88.54 -71.40
CA LEU A 1180 1.05 -87.59 -72.35
C LEU A 1180 1.28 -86.10 -72.00
N ALA A 1181 1.66 -85.79 -70.76
CA ALA A 1181 1.82 -84.41 -70.29
C ALA A 1181 3.15 -83.72 -70.69
N THR A 1182 4.14 -84.46 -71.22
CA THR A 1182 5.51 -83.94 -71.45
C THR A 1182 5.85 -83.63 -72.91
N ALA A 1183 4.93 -83.83 -73.86
CA ALA A 1183 5.19 -83.65 -75.31
C ALA A 1183 4.56 -82.39 -75.95
N GLY A 1184 3.79 -81.57 -75.20
CA GLY A 1184 2.94 -80.50 -75.75
C GLY A 1184 3.59 -79.14 -76.06
N CYS A 1185 4.87 -78.92 -75.72
CA CYS A 1185 5.47 -77.56 -75.67
C CYS A 1185 6.49 -77.20 -76.77
N ILE A 1186 6.54 -77.93 -77.90
CA ILE A 1186 7.34 -77.51 -79.07
C ILE A 1186 6.50 -77.58 -80.34
N GLY A 1187 5.86 -76.46 -80.74
CA GLY A 1187 5.30 -76.40 -82.11
C GLY A 1187 4.23 -75.40 -82.54
N THR A 1188 4.20 -74.13 -82.10
CA THR A 1188 3.36 -73.10 -82.79
C THR A 1188 4.03 -71.73 -82.94
N ILE A 1189 5.03 -71.64 -83.82
CA ILE A 1189 5.38 -70.37 -84.48
C ILE A 1189 4.54 -70.23 -85.76
N ARG A 1190 3.75 -69.14 -85.88
CA ARG A 1190 2.95 -68.72 -87.08
C ARG A 1190 1.71 -69.61 -87.38
N ARG A 1191 0.58 -69.11 -87.93
CA ARG A 1191 0.20 -67.74 -88.37
C ARG A 1191 -1.33 -67.60 -88.51
N ARG A 1192 -1.86 -66.42 -88.14
CA ARG A 1192 -2.92 -65.61 -88.79
C ARG A 1192 -4.14 -66.26 -89.49
N ARG A 1193 -5.32 -65.82 -89.02
CA ARG A 1193 -6.48 -65.30 -89.79
C ARG A 1193 -7.05 -66.13 -90.95
N ARG A 1194 -8.32 -66.52 -90.81
CA ARG A 1194 -9.39 -65.67 -91.34
C ARG A 1194 -10.40 -65.34 -90.25
#